data_AF-A0A935KJY0-F1
#
_entry.id   AF-A0A935KJY0-F1
#
_cell.length_a   1.000
_cell.length_b   1.000
_cell.length_c   1.000
_cell.angle_alpha   90.00
_cell.angle_beta   90.00
_cell.angle_gamma   90.00
#
_symmetry.space_group_name_H-M   'P 1'
#
loop_
_entity.id
_entity.type
_entity.pdbx_description
1 polymer ?
#
loop_
_entity_poly.entity_id
_entity_poly.type
_entity_poly.pdbx_seq_one_letter_code
_entity_poly.pdbx_strand_id
1 'polypeptide(L)'
;MRYLNMKKGTIFLFIICLVASGTAAQMRQVYLDQVSTNNHIQKISFNSPSSGFVASTDNAEDFVGFSTDSGHTIIKRYITLANVNFNGYPVNLTFGFSISGVKAFNQDTILAYGDYGFVPSILYSTNGGLSYILLFHSSPGNGQFTYVNDMVFPQNNNIGYAVDGYRILKTVDRGINWTPVSYDPLAPYDAIDAIDNNNLFVYSAYKYGSFTGKLLKTNNGGTSWLTIPIPDPHIHSADFISPLKGWLNLYQNVDSMVVYYTANGGTSWTKKNSGTVTPALFDKMQFVNDSTGYAISGLYTTFKTTDSAKVWEPLPRDNNYSYLGFGHNDIQVLNENQLWSGGARDLLELSTNGGGTRIPRAFFKIDTAGVFNTGNVNLVNYSRKVYSYQWFVNNTLIGTSYNINYTHVLSSQRDTIQLVVSNGISTDTLVQYQQFVVPNLPVIGSFTPQTGSTGTLVTISGTSLTSVTSVSFGGTAAASFTILNDTTITAIVANGSTGNVSVADIHGSYSKPGFTYFPPPVSAPPVISSFTPLQGPAGTSVTITGTNFASTVNNNIVMFGATRANISSASSTQIICQAPAASTYGPITVQNLLNGLSGTSNKPFILTFADSSNFTSNSFINEFTMDFGFGIYPKYITGRDLDMDGKPELILTKSSNGDSLLVYKNNSLPNSISFGQGQSLGAVGTLSAARFSTDDLDGDGLPDIVAATNFFNVFVYRNNSNPGTIQFQPKLIVQSGVGSQDISITDLDNDGRPDLAVACFNQSTLSIIRNTSSPGHISFAAKTDIAAPSPAVICSAGDLDGDGKKDIVTQNYINASSSSLSVFRNLSVPGTIQFAARFDIAVANSALNGKAVHIADMDLDGKPDLVVVTDNNYQIFLNTSTTGSISFAAPVITNVTGFVYGGFIGHLSGDRKPDLMYGRNSFRYFTIVKNNSSPGTLNLDPPVDIEANYPNNIFSYYGNSIDFTQDGKPDIIVSGTNDSKISIYKNSIGSPVLFGTNICSGTTRSRTSDAPGAVYSWQENSGTGFVAITDNGNLSGTQTATLTITNIPLSWHGRLYRCLVDGVNYSSQFLLQVNTSATPVVSISTPTTTVCSGSLVTFTATATNTSPLTSYTWQVNGVNTGQDSPVFTTNGLTNGSQVRVILFNPCSNPNSTISNFITMTVQGGNPSVSISSSANPVCPGSNTTFTATAVNGGATPFINGS
;
A
#
# COMPACT_ATOMS: atom_id res chain seq x y z
N MET A 1 -7.65 -97.17 -8.75
CA MET A 1 -6.94 -98.33 -9.33
C MET A 1 -6.26 -97.90 -10.63
N ARG A 2 -4.93 -98.03 -10.67
CA ARG A 2 -4.05 -98.31 -11.83
C ARG A 2 -3.73 -97.22 -12.89
N TYR A 3 -2.46 -96.76 -12.80
CA TYR A 3 -1.45 -96.37 -13.80
C TYR A 3 -1.65 -95.05 -14.60
N LEU A 4 -0.86 -93.98 -14.39
CA LEU A 4 0.57 -93.71 -14.71
C LEU A 4 0.94 -93.85 -16.20
N ASN A 5 1.19 -92.72 -16.88
CA ASN A 5 2.54 -92.40 -17.37
C ASN A 5 2.74 -90.92 -17.77
N MET A 6 3.83 -90.37 -17.25
CA MET A 6 4.39 -89.04 -17.53
C MET A 6 5.17 -89.03 -18.87
N LYS A 7 5.18 -87.92 -19.60
CA LYS A 7 6.35 -86.99 -19.69
C LYS A 7 6.24 -85.95 -20.82
N LYS A 8 6.61 -84.72 -20.42
CA LYS A 8 7.25 -83.60 -21.15
C LYS A 8 6.40 -82.80 -22.14
N GLY A 9 6.32 -81.49 -21.88
CA GLY A 9 6.05 -80.48 -22.89
C GLY A 9 5.32 -79.25 -22.36
N THR A 10 6.11 -78.26 -21.90
CA THR A 10 5.95 -76.83 -22.20
C THR A 10 4.55 -76.21 -22.19
N ILE A 11 4.36 -75.31 -21.21
CA ILE A 11 3.56 -74.08 -21.20
C ILE A 11 2.79 -73.79 -22.50
N PHE A 12 1.47 -73.90 -22.43
CA PHE A 12 0.54 -73.07 -23.20
C PHE A 12 -0.63 -72.71 -22.28
N LEU A 13 -0.50 -71.57 -21.60
CA LEU A 13 -1.65 -70.91 -21.01
C LEU A 13 -2.42 -70.29 -22.18
N PHE A 14 -3.48 -70.96 -22.60
CA PHE A 14 -4.52 -70.36 -23.44
C PHE A 14 -5.25 -69.31 -22.60
N ILE A 15 -4.71 -68.09 -22.55
CA ILE A 15 -5.57 -66.91 -22.39
C ILE A 15 -5.94 -66.53 -23.81
N ILE A 16 -7.16 -66.88 -24.18
CA ILE A 16 -7.80 -66.41 -25.39
C ILE A 16 -7.78 -64.88 -25.33
N CYS A 17 -6.99 -64.32 -26.23
CA CYS A 17 -7.03 -62.93 -26.64
C CYS A 17 -8.44 -62.66 -27.15
N LEU A 18 -9.27 -61.98 -26.37
CA LEU A 18 -10.41 -61.27 -26.91
C LEU A 18 -9.83 -60.03 -27.60
N VAL A 19 -9.72 -60.16 -28.92
CA VAL A 19 -9.47 -59.06 -29.84
C VAL A 19 -10.60 -58.05 -29.65
N ALA A 20 -10.39 -57.02 -28.84
CA ALA A 20 -11.19 -55.81 -28.96
C ALA A 20 -10.73 -55.14 -30.25
N SER A 21 -11.52 -55.31 -31.29
CA SER A 21 -11.44 -54.53 -32.54
C SER A 21 -11.21 -53.06 -32.21
N GLY A 22 -10.09 -52.49 -32.67
CA GLY A 22 -9.76 -51.09 -32.46
C GLY A 22 -10.91 -50.21 -32.95
N THR A 23 -11.53 -49.47 -32.04
CA THR A 23 -12.46 -48.40 -32.40
C THR A 23 -11.68 -47.33 -33.15
N ALA A 24 -11.92 -47.17 -34.45
CA ALA A 24 -11.31 -46.10 -35.22
C ALA A 24 -11.57 -44.75 -34.55
N ALA A 25 -10.52 -43.93 -34.39
CA ALA A 25 -10.62 -42.63 -33.75
C ALA A 25 -11.61 -41.70 -34.46
N GLN A 26 -12.37 -40.96 -33.66
CA GLN A 26 -13.56 -40.23 -34.08
C GLN A 26 -13.34 -38.71 -33.96
N MET A 27 -12.61 -38.25 -32.94
CA MET A 27 -12.07 -36.89 -32.87
C MET A 27 -10.62 -36.89 -33.36
N ARG A 28 -10.30 -36.05 -34.35
CA ARG A 28 -8.99 -35.99 -34.98
C ARG A 28 -8.30 -34.65 -34.73
N GLN A 29 -7.05 -34.65 -34.30
CA GLN A 29 -6.28 -33.41 -34.25
C GLN A 29 -6.02 -32.90 -35.66
N VAL A 30 -6.42 -31.66 -35.94
CA VAL A 30 -6.21 -31.03 -37.25
C VAL A 30 -5.21 -29.89 -37.19
N TYR A 31 -5.13 -29.16 -36.08
CA TYR A 31 -4.15 -28.10 -35.89
C TYR A 31 -3.72 -27.97 -34.43
N LEU A 32 -2.48 -27.52 -34.25
CA LEU A 32 -1.86 -27.24 -32.96
C LEU A 32 -0.72 -26.24 -33.18
N ASP A 33 -0.73 -25.11 -32.48
CA ASP A 33 0.39 -24.19 -32.50
C ASP A 33 1.52 -24.72 -31.60
N GLN A 34 2.64 -25.09 -32.24
CA GLN A 34 3.81 -25.63 -31.56
C GLN A 34 4.75 -24.53 -31.05
N VAL A 35 4.57 -23.27 -31.49
CA VAL A 35 5.53 -22.19 -31.28
C VAL A 35 5.14 -21.31 -30.09
N SER A 36 3.88 -20.87 -30.01
CA SER A 36 3.42 -20.04 -28.88
C SER A 36 2.77 -20.88 -27.79
N THR A 37 3.29 -20.75 -26.57
CA THR A 37 2.79 -21.53 -25.43
C THR A 37 1.58 -20.90 -24.77
N ASN A 38 1.32 -19.60 -24.95
CA ASN A 38 0.27 -18.87 -24.24
C ASN A 38 -0.95 -18.57 -25.12
N ASN A 39 -1.02 -19.17 -26.32
CA ASN A 39 -2.13 -18.98 -27.24
C ASN A 39 -3.33 -19.82 -26.90
N HIS A 40 -4.52 -19.24 -26.78
CA HIS A 40 -5.71 -19.97 -26.38
C HIS A 40 -6.85 -19.65 -27.34
N ILE A 41 -7.33 -20.65 -28.10
CA ILE A 41 -8.59 -20.48 -28.86
C ILE A 41 -9.70 -20.22 -27.86
N GLN A 42 -10.31 -19.04 -27.93
CA GLN A 42 -11.44 -18.62 -27.09
C GLN A 42 -12.77 -18.98 -27.74
N LYS A 43 -12.88 -18.83 -29.07
CA LYS A 43 -14.10 -19.12 -29.85
C LYS A 43 -13.79 -19.65 -31.23
N ILE A 44 -14.64 -20.54 -31.72
CA ILE A 44 -14.60 -21.15 -33.04
C ILE A 44 -15.82 -20.70 -33.85
N SER A 45 -15.57 -20.23 -35.07
CA SER A 45 -16.61 -19.73 -35.97
C SER A 45 -16.35 -20.19 -37.41
N PHE A 46 -16.59 -21.47 -37.67
CA PHE A 46 -16.67 -22.01 -39.02
C PHE A 46 -18.04 -21.72 -39.62
N ASN A 47 -18.04 -21.01 -40.75
CA ASN A 47 -19.25 -20.68 -41.51
C ASN A 47 -19.54 -21.71 -42.62
N SER A 48 -18.61 -22.65 -42.86
CA SER A 48 -18.82 -23.81 -43.72
C SER A 48 -18.03 -25.02 -43.19
N PRO A 49 -18.25 -26.23 -43.75
CA PRO A 49 -17.45 -27.42 -43.43
C PRO A 49 -15.92 -27.26 -43.56
N SER A 50 -15.46 -26.31 -44.39
CA SER A 50 -14.04 -26.14 -44.71
C SER A 50 -13.48 -24.77 -44.35
N SER A 51 -14.28 -23.71 -44.30
CA SER A 51 -13.77 -22.37 -44.05
C SER A 51 -14.38 -21.74 -42.80
N GLY A 52 -13.53 -21.02 -42.08
CA GLY A 52 -13.86 -20.49 -40.78
C GLY A 52 -12.75 -19.69 -40.13
N PHE A 53 -13.07 -19.20 -38.95
CA PHE A 53 -12.16 -18.46 -38.11
C PHE A 53 -12.12 -19.01 -36.70
N VAL A 54 -11.00 -18.78 -36.03
CA VAL A 54 -10.86 -18.92 -34.58
C VAL A 54 -10.41 -17.59 -33.99
N ALA A 55 -10.87 -17.26 -32.80
CA ALA A 55 -10.32 -16.16 -32.00
C ALA A 55 -9.34 -16.74 -31.00
N SER A 56 -8.15 -16.17 -30.89
CA SER A 56 -7.15 -16.63 -29.94
C SER A 56 -6.46 -15.48 -29.24
N THR A 57 -6.26 -15.64 -27.93
CA THR A 57 -5.54 -14.70 -27.08
C THR A 57 -4.06 -15.08 -26.99
N ASP A 58 -3.15 -14.12 -27.12
CA ASP A 58 -1.70 -14.29 -26.96
C ASP A 58 -1.16 -13.20 -26.02
N ASN A 59 -0.17 -13.52 -25.17
CA ASN A 59 0.39 -12.58 -24.19
C ASN A 59 1.09 -11.36 -24.82
N ALA A 60 1.38 -11.39 -26.12
CA ALA A 60 1.99 -10.28 -26.84
C ALA A 60 0.97 -9.50 -27.71
N GLU A 61 0.11 -10.19 -28.47
CA GLU A 61 -0.93 -9.58 -29.33
C GLU A 61 -2.05 -10.59 -29.67
N ASP A 62 -3.31 -10.23 -29.39
CA ASP A 62 -4.47 -11.07 -29.73
C ASP A 62 -4.74 -11.14 -31.24
N PHE A 63 -5.28 -12.26 -31.74
CA PHE A 63 -5.47 -12.46 -33.19
C PHE A 63 -6.74 -13.23 -33.56
N VAL A 64 -7.15 -13.07 -34.83
CA VAL A 64 -8.08 -13.99 -35.50
C VAL A 64 -7.31 -14.93 -36.42
N GLY A 65 -7.54 -16.22 -36.30
CA GLY A 65 -6.95 -17.25 -37.15
C GLY A 65 -7.90 -17.65 -38.28
N PHE A 66 -7.47 -17.48 -39.54
CA PHE A 66 -8.28 -17.84 -40.71
C PHE A 66 -7.89 -19.22 -41.27
N SER A 67 -8.90 -20.01 -41.65
CA SER A 67 -8.73 -21.34 -42.25
C SER A 67 -9.65 -21.54 -43.47
N THR A 68 -9.18 -22.32 -44.45
CA THR A 68 -9.95 -22.79 -45.62
C THR A 68 -9.97 -24.31 -45.79
N ASP A 69 -9.31 -25.06 -44.90
CA ASP A 69 -9.15 -26.51 -44.98
C ASP A 69 -9.67 -27.25 -43.73
N SER A 70 -10.80 -26.80 -43.18
CA SER A 70 -11.44 -27.32 -41.96
C SER A 70 -10.59 -27.14 -40.69
N GLY A 71 -9.62 -26.24 -40.72
CA GLY A 71 -8.77 -25.91 -39.61
C GLY A 71 -7.50 -26.75 -39.54
N HIS A 72 -7.05 -27.35 -40.64
CA HIS A 72 -5.74 -28.01 -40.69
C HIS A 72 -4.61 -26.98 -40.80
N THR A 73 -4.88 -25.81 -41.39
CA THR A 73 -3.98 -24.67 -41.42
C THR A 73 -4.67 -23.42 -40.86
N ILE A 74 -3.96 -22.67 -40.02
CA ILE A 74 -4.45 -21.42 -39.45
C ILE A 74 -3.49 -20.28 -39.81
N ILE A 75 -4.02 -19.29 -40.52
CA ILE A 75 -3.31 -18.05 -40.85
C ILE A 75 -3.67 -17.01 -39.79
N LYS A 76 -2.71 -16.69 -38.91
CA LYS A 76 -2.89 -15.70 -37.83
C LYS A 76 -2.94 -14.28 -38.39
N ARG A 77 -3.93 -13.50 -37.94
CA ARG A 77 -4.10 -12.08 -38.27
C ARG A 77 -4.24 -11.28 -36.97
N TYR A 78 -3.13 -10.69 -36.53
CA TYR A 78 -3.02 -9.97 -35.26
C TYR A 78 -3.83 -8.68 -35.24
N ILE A 79 -4.43 -8.37 -34.10
CA ILE A 79 -5.15 -7.13 -33.84
C ILE A 79 -4.18 -6.17 -33.17
N THR A 80 -3.79 -5.13 -33.89
CA THR A 80 -2.76 -4.18 -33.45
C THR A 80 -3.30 -2.75 -33.53
N LEU A 81 -2.63 -1.82 -32.83
CA LEU A 81 -2.98 -0.41 -32.93
C LEU A 81 -2.89 0.14 -34.37
N ALA A 82 -2.05 -0.47 -35.21
CA ALA A 82 -1.81 -0.02 -36.59
C ALA A 82 -2.92 -0.44 -37.57
N ASN A 83 -3.69 -1.49 -37.26
CA ASN A 83 -4.72 -2.01 -38.15
C ASN A 83 -6.16 -1.82 -37.63
N VAL A 84 -6.35 -1.09 -36.54
CA VAL A 84 -7.65 -0.72 -35.99
C VAL A 84 -7.92 0.77 -36.18
N ASN A 85 -8.97 1.10 -36.91
CA ASN A 85 -9.54 2.44 -36.92
C ASN A 85 -10.53 2.56 -35.75
N PHE A 86 -10.19 3.38 -34.74
CA PHE A 86 -11.00 3.58 -33.53
C PHE A 86 -12.29 4.38 -33.76
N ASN A 87 -12.55 4.88 -34.97
CA ASN A 87 -13.80 5.56 -35.35
C ASN A 87 -14.21 6.72 -34.40
N GLY A 88 -13.21 7.40 -33.82
CA GLY A 88 -13.41 8.53 -32.90
C GLY A 88 -13.74 8.17 -31.45
N TYR A 89 -13.80 6.89 -31.08
CA TYR A 89 -13.99 6.49 -29.69
C TYR A 89 -12.75 6.80 -28.83
N PRO A 90 -12.91 7.31 -27.59
CA PRO A 90 -11.82 7.45 -26.64
C PRO A 90 -11.53 6.07 -26.03
N VAL A 91 -10.35 5.52 -26.30
CA VAL A 91 -9.97 4.15 -25.93
C VAL A 91 -8.75 4.15 -25.02
N ASN A 92 -8.75 3.31 -23.98
CA ASN A 92 -7.56 3.04 -23.17
C ASN A 92 -6.69 1.99 -23.88
N LEU A 93 -5.53 2.41 -24.38
CA LEU A 93 -4.64 1.58 -25.19
C LEU A 93 -3.53 0.89 -24.38
N THR A 94 -3.52 1.06 -23.05
CA THR A 94 -2.44 0.58 -22.16
C THR A 94 -2.18 -0.93 -22.30
N PHE A 95 -3.22 -1.71 -22.63
CA PHE A 95 -3.15 -3.18 -22.67
C PHE A 95 -3.52 -3.78 -24.05
N GLY A 96 -3.73 -2.96 -25.07
CA GLY A 96 -4.22 -3.44 -26.38
C GLY A 96 -5.66 -3.94 -26.36
N PHE A 97 -6.06 -4.65 -27.42
CA PHE A 97 -7.38 -5.29 -27.51
C PHE A 97 -7.31 -6.67 -26.86
N SER A 98 -8.19 -6.93 -25.91
CA SER A 98 -8.38 -8.25 -25.30
C SER A 98 -9.54 -8.95 -26.02
N ILE A 99 -9.25 -9.99 -26.81
CA ILE A 99 -10.23 -10.72 -27.62
C ILE A 99 -10.91 -11.82 -26.81
N SER A 100 -12.25 -11.80 -26.83
CA SER A 100 -13.08 -12.86 -26.23
C SER A 100 -13.68 -13.78 -27.28
N GLY A 101 -13.81 -13.33 -28.53
CA GLY A 101 -14.31 -14.18 -29.60
C GLY A 101 -14.36 -13.58 -30.99
N VAL A 102 -14.77 -14.42 -31.94
CA VAL A 102 -14.98 -14.06 -33.35
C VAL A 102 -16.31 -14.61 -33.85
N LYS A 103 -17.00 -13.83 -34.68
CA LYS A 103 -18.15 -14.28 -35.47
C LYS A 103 -17.85 -14.11 -36.95
N ALA A 104 -17.77 -15.23 -37.66
CA ALA A 104 -17.62 -15.24 -39.11
C ALA A 104 -18.97 -15.28 -39.80
N PHE A 105 -19.16 -14.43 -40.82
CA PHE A 105 -20.30 -14.54 -41.72
C PHE A 105 -19.93 -15.17 -43.05
N ASN A 106 -18.72 -14.88 -43.52
CA ASN A 106 -18.07 -15.45 -44.70
C ASN A 106 -16.55 -15.24 -44.54
N GLN A 107 -15.77 -15.56 -45.58
CA GLN A 107 -14.31 -15.43 -45.56
C GLN A 107 -13.79 -13.99 -45.38
N ASP A 108 -14.59 -12.97 -45.68
CA ASP A 108 -14.18 -11.57 -45.72
C ASP A 108 -14.82 -10.77 -44.57
N THR A 109 -16.06 -11.09 -44.21
CA THR A 109 -16.84 -10.32 -43.24
C THR A 109 -16.87 -11.03 -41.90
N ILE A 110 -16.23 -10.42 -40.90
CA ILE A 110 -16.15 -10.94 -39.53
C ILE A 110 -16.37 -9.84 -38.49
N LEU A 111 -16.78 -10.26 -37.30
CA LEU A 111 -16.74 -9.47 -36.07
C LEU A 111 -15.74 -10.08 -35.11
N ALA A 112 -14.83 -9.29 -34.55
CA ALA A 112 -14.03 -9.66 -33.39
C ALA A 112 -14.54 -8.87 -32.18
N TYR A 113 -14.69 -9.51 -31.03
CA TYR A 113 -15.31 -8.88 -29.85
C TYR A 113 -14.55 -9.21 -28.57
N GLY A 114 -14.61 -8.29 -27.61
CA GLY A 114 -13.87 -8.35 -26.35
C GLY A 114 -13.87 -6.99 -25.65
N ASP A 115 -12.70 -6.46 -25.30
CA ASP A 115 -12.54 -5.15 -24.67
C ASP A 115 -11.25 -4.39 -25.00
N TYR A 116 -11.28 -3.10 -24.70
CA TYR A 116 -10.09 -2.27 -24.51
C TYR A 116 -10.10 -1.70 -23.10
N GLY A 117 -9.14 -2.11 -22.26
CA GLY A 117 -9.01 -1.62 -20.88
C GLY A 117 -10.27 -1.86 -20.03
N PHE A 118 -10.88 -3.03 -20.19
CA PHE A 118 -12.14 -3.44 -19.55
C PHE A 118 -13.36 -2.60 -19.91
N VAL A 119 -13.38 -2.07 -21.14
CA VAL A 119 -14.57 -1.46 -21.74
C VAL A 119 -15.02 -2.30 -22.94
N PRO A 120 -16.27 -2.82 -22.94
CA PRO A 120 -16.79 -3.69 -24.00
C PRO A 120 -16.64 -3.10 -25.39
N SER A 121 -16.07 -3.89 -26.29
CA SER A 121 -15.65 -3.44 -27.62
C SER A 121 -15.95 -4.46 -28.71
N ILE A 122 -16.41 -3.98 -29.88
CA ILE A 122 -16.67 -4.81 -31.06
C ILE A 122 -16.00 -4.19 -32.29
N LEU A 123 -15.14 -4.99 -32.92
CA LEU A 123 -14.38 -4.68 -34.12
C LEU A 123 -15.03 -5.33 -35.34
N TYR A 124 -15.19 -4.57 -36.41
CA TYR A 124 -15.77 -5.02 -37.67
C TYR A 124 -14.71 -5.07 -38.76
N SER A 125 -14.68 -6.15 -39.53
CA SER A 125 -13.76 -6.30 -40.66
C SER A 125 -14.48 -6.83 -41.90
N THR A 126 -14.11 -6.28 -43.07
CA THR A 126 -14.59 -6.67 -44.40
C THR A 126 -13.52 -7.32 -45.27
N ASN A 127 -12.33 -7.58 -44.71
CA ASN A 127 -11.20 -8.23 -45.40
C ASN A 127 -10.64 -9.41 -44.59
N GLY A 128 -11.50 -10.03 -43.79
CA GLY A 128 -11.24 -11.23 -42.99
C GLY A 128 -10.32 -10.97 -41.80
N GLY A 129 -10.29 -9.75 -41.26
CA GLY A 129 -9.46 -9.40 -40.11
C GLY A 129 -8.06 -8.89 -40.44
N LEU A 130 -7.80 -8.44 -41.67
CA LEU A 130 -6.54 -7.75 -41.98
C LEU A 130 -6.55 -6.30 -41.45
N SER A 131 -7.72 -5.68 -41.42
CA SER A 131 -7.96 -4.39 -40.78
C SER A 131 -9.36 -4.33 -40.17
N TYR A 132 -9.53 -3.46 -39.18
CA TYR A 132 -10.75 -3.34 -38.39
C TYR A 132 -11.22 -1.89 -38.27
N ILE A 133 -12.52 -1.73 -38.08
CA ILE A 133 -13.14 -0.49 -37.58
C ILE A 133 -13.82 -0.82 -36.24
N LEU A 134 -13.56 -0.03 -35.21
CA LEU A 134 -14.26 -0.12 -33.93
C LEU A 134 -15.67 0.46 -34.07
N LEU A 135 -16.69 -0.40 -33.96
CA LEU A 135 -18.09 -0.02 -34.17
C LEU A 135 -18.90 0.02 -32.87
N PHE A 136 -18.35 -0.49 -31.78
CA PHE A 136 -18.94 -0.38 -30.45
C PHE A 136 -17.84 -0.26 -29.41
N HIS A 137 -17.92 0.75 -28.54
CA HIS A 137 -17.04 0.94 -27.38
C HIS A 137 -17.79 1.73 -26.31
N SER A 138 -18.32 1.04 -25.30
CA SER A 138 -19.17 1.69 -24.31
C SER A 138 -19.18 0.92 -22.99
N SER A 139 -18.94 1.62 -21.88
CA SER A 139 -19.15 1.05 -20.54
C SER A 139 -20.65 1.06 -20.18
N PRO A 140 -21.15 0.03 -19.46
CA PRO A 140 -22.53 -0.02 -19.00
C PRO A 140 -22.88 1.01 -17.90
N GLY A 141 -21.89 1.68 -17.27
CA GLY A 141 -22.09 2.73 -16.26
C GLY A 141 -21.34 2.48 -14.94
N ASN A 142 -21.36 3.46 -14.01
CA ASN A 142 -20.84 3.36 -12.62
C ASN A 142 -19.41 2.79 -12.42
N GLY A 143 -18.49 2.98 -13.36
CA GLY A 143 -17.11 2.47 -13.23
C GLY A 143 -17.02 0.94 -13.24
N GLN A 144 -18.02 0.25 -13.79
CA GLN A 144 -18.00 -1.20 -13.96
C GLN A 144 -17.08 -1.58 -15.13
N PHE A 145 -16.10 -2.45 -14.84
CA PHE A 145 -15.15 -3.03 -15.79
C PHE A 145 -15.67 -4.37 -16.33
N THR A 146 -15.76 -4.51 -17.65
CA THR A 146 -16.34 -5.69 -18.32
C THR A 146 -15.96 -5.77 -19.81
N TYR A 147 -16.37 -6.83 -20.48
CA TYR A 147 -16.05 -7.13 -21.88
C TYR A 147 -17.22 -7.85 -22.58
N VAL A 148 -17.23 -7.89 -23.91
CA VAL A 148 -18.22 -8.68 -24.66
C VAL A 148 -17.89 -10.18 -24.51
N ASN A 149 -18.79 -10.94 -23.88
CA ASN A 149 -18.57 -12.34 -23.52
C ASN A 149 -18.97 -13.33 -24.61
N ASP A 150 -20.13 -13.12 -25.25
CA ASP A 150 -20.65 -14.03 -26.28
C ASP A 150 -21.58 -13.31 -27.25
N MET A 151 -21.76 -13.89 -28.44
CA MET A 151 -22.51 -13.27 -29.54
C MET A 151 -23.12 -14.31 -30.48
N VAL A 152 -24.35 -14.04 -30.94
CA VAL A 152 -25.10 -14.90 -31.87
C VAL A 152 -25.78 -14.12 -32.98
N PHE A 153 -25.84 -14.74 -34.16
CA PHE A 153 -26.61 -14.28 -35.33
C PHE A 153 -27.42 -15.47 -35.84
N PRO A 154 -28.68 -15.62 -35.42
CA PRO A 154 -29.41 -16.88 -35.60
C PRO A 154 -29.99 -17.06 -37.00
N GLN A 155 -30.62 -16.03 -37.59
CA GLN A 155 -31.19 -16.11 -38.94
C GLN A 155 -30.76 -14.91 -39.77
N ASN A 156 -30.58 -15.08 -41.09
CA ASN A 156 -30.23 -14.07 -42.10
C ASN A 156 -28.90 -13.32 -41.93
N ASN A 157 -28.18 -13.52 -40.82
CA ASN A 157 -26.91 -12.88 -40.50
C ASN A 157 -26.97 -11.33 -40.44
N ASN A 158 -28.14 -10.70 -40.45
CA ASN A 158 -28.29 -9.26 -40.28
C ASN A 158 -28.70 -8.89 -38.86
N ILE A 159 -29.56 -9.69 -38.22
CA ILE A 159 -29.94 -9.48 -36.83
C ILE A 159 -29.01 -10.30 -35.94
N GLY A 160 -28.43 -9.66 -34.93
CA GLY A 160 -27.51 -10.29 -34.00
C GLY A 160 -27.66 -9.75 -32.59
N TYR A 161 -27.16 -10.51 -31.64
CA TYR A 161 -27.22 -10.20 -30.22
C TYR A 161 -25.90 -10.53 -29.55
N ALA A 162 -25.53 -9.73 -28.55
CA ALA A 162 -24.32 -9.93 -27.77
C ALA A 162 -24.57 -9.66 -26.30
N VAL A 163 -23.77 -10.25 -25.43
CA VAL A 163 -23.79 -10.01 -23.99
C VAL A 163 -22.44 -9.47 -23.54
N ASP A 164 -22.44 -8.44 -22.70
CA ASP A 164 -21.22 -7.76 -22.26
C ASP A 164 -21.02 -7.78 -20.74
N GLY A 165 -21.57 -8.80 -20.08
CA GLY A 165 -21.71 -8.80 -18.63
C GLY A 165 -23.01 -8.12 -18.25
N TYR A 166 -23.12 -6.80 -18.24
CA TYR A 166 -24.30 -6.15 -17.64
C TYR A 166 -25.44 -5.86 -18.62
N ARG A 167 -25.18 -5.92 -19.93
CA ARG A 167 -26.18 -5.61 -20.97
C ARG A 167 -26.36 -6.76 -21.94
N ILE A 168 -27.54 -6.76 -22.54
CA ILE A 168 -27.82 -7.50 -23.78
C ILE A 168 -27.90 -6.46 -24.88
N LEU A 169 -27.06 -6.61 -25.90
CA LEU A 169 -26.96 -5.73 -27.06
C LEU A 169 -27.65 -6.38 -28.26
N LYS A 170 -28.20 -5.56 -29.14
CA LYS A 170 -28.83 -5.98 -30.39
C LYS A 170 -28.29 -5.17 -31.57
N THR A 171 -28.12 -5.83 -32.69
CA THR A 171 -27.89 -5.22 -33.99
C THR A 171 -28.93 -5.71 -34.98
N VAL A 172 -29.26 -4.88 -35.97
CA VAL A 172 -30.16 -5.21 -37.08
C VAL A 172 -29.51 -5.04 -38.45
N ASP A 173 -28.25 -4.66 -38.46
CA ASP A 173 -27.46 -4.28 -39.63
C ASP A 173 -26.11 -5.00 -39.65
N ARG A 174 -26.10 -6.26 -39.22
CA ARG A 174 -24.93 -7.16 -39.26
C ARG A 174 -23.79 -6.72 -38.34
N GLY A 175 -24.13 -6.04 -37.24
CA GLY A 175 -23.16 -5.60 -36.25
C GLY A 175 -22.51 -4.25 -36.57
N ILE A 176 -23.08 -3.47 -37.49
CA ILE A 176 -22.61 -2.12 -37.77
C ILE A 176 -23.02 -1.17 -36.64
N ASN A 177 -24.27 -1.26 -36.19
CA ASN A 177 -24.78 -0.52 -35.04
C ASN A 177 -25.28 -1.49 -33.97
N TRP A 178 -24.94 -1.19 -32.71
CA TRP A 178 -25.33 -1.97 -31.54
C TRP A 178 -26.08 -1.10 -30.54
N THR A 179 -27.24 -1.57 -30.10
CA THR A 179 -28.06 -0.88 -29.11
C THR A 179 -28.34 -1.80 -27.91
N PRO A 180 -28.29 -1.29 -26.66
CA PRO A 180 -28.71 -2.07 -25.50
C PRO A 180 -30.22 -2.31 -25.57
N VAL A 181 -30.63 -3.58 -25.43
CA VAL A 181 -32.04 -3.99 -25.32
C VAL A 181 -32.39 -4.54 -23.93
N SER A 182 -31.38 -4.72 -23.07
CA SER A 182 -31.53 -5.03 -21.65
C SER A 182 -30.31 -4.51 -20.88
N TYR A 183 -30.51 -4.14 -19.62
CA TYR A 183 -29.46 -3.77 -18.68
C TYR A 183 -29.82 -4.25 -17.28
N ASP A 184 -28.89 -4.94 -16.62
CA ASP A 184 -29.00 -5.39 -15.23
C ASP A 184 -27.66 -5.20 -14.52
N PRO A 185 -27.50 -4.18 -13.66
CA PRO A 185 -26.24 -3.91 -12.97
C PRO A 185 -25.86 -4.95 -11.91
N LEU A 186 -26.77 -5.87 -11.57
CA LEU A 186 -26.61 -6.83 -10.49
C LEU A 186 -26.37 -8.27 -10.99
N ALA A 187 -26.45 -8.51 -12.30
CA ALA A 187 -26.30 -9.85 -12.87
C ALA A 187 -25.39 -9.82 -14.11
N PRO A 188 -24.20 -10.47 -14.08
CA PRO A 188 -23.36 -10.59 -15.25
C PRO A 188 -23.88 -11.70 -16.18
N TYR A 189 -24.25 -11.37 -17.42
CA TYR A 189 -24.59 -12.27 -18.51
C TYR A 189 -23.32 -12.74 -19.23
N ASP A 190 -23.10 -14.05 -19.23
CA ASP A 190 -21.90 -14.69 -19.79
C ASP A 190 -22.13 -15.26 -21.19
N ALA A 191 -23.33 -15.74 -21.47
CA ALA A 191 -23.59 -16.50 -22.69
C ALA A 191 -24.99 -16.23 -23.23
N ILE A 192 -25.11 -16.37 -24.55
CA ILE A 192 -26.35 -16.17 -25.28
C ILE A 192 -26.51 -17.27 -26.33
N ASP A 193 -27.72 -17.81 -26.40
CA ASP A 193 -28.13 -18.81 -27.37
C ASP A 193 -29.39 -18.34 -28.09
N ALA A 194 -29.53 -18.67 -29.36
CA ALA A 194 -30.61 -18.17 -30.18
C ALA A 194 -31.13 -19.23 -31.15
N ILE A 195 -32.45 -19.45 -31.09
CA ILE A 195 -33.16 -20.36 -31.98
C ILE A 195 -33.45 -19.67 -33.31
N ASP A 196 -33.91 -18.43 -33.23
CA ASP A 196 -34.24 -17.57 -34.35
C ASP A 196 -34.11 -16.09 -33.91
N ASN A 197 -34.43 -15.15 -34.81
CA ASN A 197 -34.31 -13.72 -34.54
C ASN A 197 -35.23 -13.20 -33.41
N ASN A 198 -36.21 -13.98 -32.96
CA ASN A 198 -37.18 -13.61 -31.93
C ASN A 198 -37.03 -14.40 -30.63
N ASN A 199 -36.60 -15.66 -30.73
CA ASN A 199 -36.48 -16.60 -29.63
C ASN A 199 -35.03 -16.78 -29.19
N LEU A 200 -34.68 -16.18 -28.05
CA LEU A 200 -33.33 -16.21 -27.50
C LEU A 200 -33.34 -16.56 -26.02
N PHE A 201 -32.22 -17.13 -25.56
CA PHE A 201 -31.93 -17.44 -24.19
C PHE A 201 -30.60 -16.80 -23.79
N VAL A 202 -30.56 -16.14 -22.63
CA VAL A 202 -29.35 -15.50 -22.09
C VAL A 202 -29.15 -16.00 -20.68
N TYR A 203 -27.91 -16.33 -20.30
CA TYR A 203 -27.65 -16.77 -18.94
C TYR A 203 -26.34 -16.25 -18.35
N SER A 204 -26.35 -16.16 -17.03
CA SER A 204 -25.18 -15.89 -16.17
C SER A 204 -24.58 -17.21 -15.72
N ALA A 205 -23.31 -17.43 -16.04
CA ALA A 205 -22.59 -18.64 -15.66
C ALA A 205 -21.96 -18.49 -14.28
N TYR A 206 -21.95 -19.57 -13.50
CA TYR A 206 -21.26 -19.64 -12.23
C TYR A 206 -19.77 -19.82 -12.45
N LYS A 207 -19.02 -18.72 -12.30
CA LYS A 207 -17.55 -18.70 -12.37
C LYS A 207 -16.99 -18.16 -11.04
N TYR A 208 -16.01 -18.86 -10.46
CA TYR A 208 -15.21 -18.41 -9.31
C TYR A 208 -15.96 -18.07 -8.00
N GLY A 209 -17.14 -18.64 -7.77
CA GLY A 209 -17.75 -18.66 -6.44
C GLY A 209 -18.60 -17.45 -6.03
N SER A 210 -18.82 -16.46 -6.90
CA SER A 210 -19.27 -15.13 -6.46
C SER A 210 -20.67 -14.65 -6.93
N PHE A 211 -21.41 -15.37 -7.79
CA PHE A 211 -22.74 -14.90 -8.27
C PHE A 211 -23.79 -16.01 -8.38
N THR A 212 -25.06 -15.70 -8.08
CA THR A 212 -26.20 -16.58 -8.40
C THR A 212 -26.62 -16.37 -9.84
N GLY A 213 -26.53 -17.42 -10.65
CA GLY A 213 -26.85 -17.40 -12.08
C GLY A 213 -28.34 -17.19 -12.37
N LYS A 214 -28.60 -16.58 -13.53
CA LYS A 214 -29.93 -16.17 -14.00
C LYS A 214 -30.11 -16.67 -15.42
N LEU A 215 -31.30 -17.18 -15.75
CA LEU A 215 -31.67 -17.56 -17.12
C LEU A 215 -32.81 -16.65 -17.60
N LEU A 216 -32.60 -16.00 -18.74
CA LEU A 216 -33.55 -15.12 -19.40
C LEU A 216 -34.00 -15.73 -20.73
N LYS A 217 -35.23 -15.43 -21.12
CA LYS A 217 -35.81 -15.79 -22.40
C LYS A 217 -36.56 -14.63 -23.03
N THR A 218 -36.44 -14.47 -24.33
CA THR A 218 -37.31 -13.61 -25.15
C THR A 218 -38.00 -14.45 -26.23
N ASN A 219 -39.18 -14.02 -26.67
CA ASN A 219 -39.86 -14.51 -27.86
C ASN A 219 -40.23 -13.37 -28.85
N ASN A 220 -39.78 -12.14 -28.60
CA ASN A 220 -40.06 -10.94 -29.40
C ASN A 220 -38.78 -10.17 -29.77
N GLY A 221 -37.67 -10.91 -29.89
CA GLY A 221 -36.40 -10.37 -30.35
C GLY A 221 -35.77 -9.37 -29.39
N GLY A 222 -35.93 -9.57 -28.09
CA GLY A 222 -35.29 -8.79 -27.02
C GLY A 222 -36.04 -7.52 -26.63
N THR A 223 -37.27 -7.32 -27.13
CA THR A 223 -38.12 -6.20 -26.72
C THR A 223 -38.58 -6.36 -25.27
N SER A 224 -38.75 -7.61 -24.82
CA SER A 224 -38.96 -7.94 -23.41
C SER A 224 -38.30 -9.26 -23.04
N TRP A 225 -37.83 -9.37 -21.80
CA TRP A 225 -37.14 -10.54 -21.28
C TRP A 225 -37.91 -11.12 -20.09
N LEU A 226 -38.14 -12.43 -20.14
CA LEU A 226 -38.73 -13.21 -19.06
C LEU A 226 -37.62 -13.93 -18.31
N THR A 227 -37.57 -13.79 -16.99
CA THR A 227 -36.70 -14.64 -16.16
C THR A 227 -37.33 -16.01 -16.01
N ILE A 228 -36.57 -17.06 -16.34
CA ILE A 228 -36.99 -18.44 -16.25
C ILE A 228 -36.55 -19.01 -14.90
N PRO A 229 -37.47 -19.55 -14.08
CA PRO A 229 -37.11 -20.23 -12.85
C PRO A 229 -36.22 -21.45 -13.15
N ILE A 230 -35.12 -21.60 -12.41
CA ILE A 230 -34.17 -22.70 -12.56
C ILE A 230 -34.06 -23.50 -11.24
N PRO A 231 -33.76 -24.81 -11.30
CA PRO A 231 -33.70 -25.68 -10.12
C PRO A 231 -32.60 -25.32 -9.12
N ASP A 232 -31.50 -24.74 -9.60
CA ASP A 232 -30.35 -24.31 -8.82
C ASP A 232 -29.74 -23.08 -9.51
N PRO A 233 -29.31 -22.05 -8.77
CA PRO A 233 -28.80 -20.83 -9.37
C PRO A 233 -27.43 -20.97 -10.05
N HIS A 234 -26.67 -22.06 -9.90
CA HIS A 234 -25.32 -22.12 -10.46
C HIS A 234 -25.27 -22.77 -11.86
N ILE A 235 -25.62 -22.01 -12.91
CA ILE A 235 -25.55 -22.50 -14.29
C ILE A 235 -24.08 -22.55 -14.75
N HIS A 236 -23.59 -23.68 -15.27
CA HIS A 236 -22.29 -23.72 -15.97
C HIS A 236 -22.43 -23.53 -17.47
N SER A 237 -23.34 -24.29 -18.08
CA SER A 237 -23.63 -24.20 -19.50
C SER A 237 -25.08 -24.55 -19.79
N ALA A 238 -25.60 -24.01 -20.88
CA ALA A 238 -26.95 -24.23 -21.37
C ALA A 238 -26.97 -24.33 -22.89
N ASP A 239 -27.94 -25.05 -23.41
CA ASP A 239 -28.20 -25.14 -24.85
C ASP A 239 -29.68 -25.40 -25.11
N PHE A 240 -30.24 -24.70 -26.10
CA PHE A 240 -31.64 -24.78 -26.48
C PHE A 240 -31.76 -25.04 -27.98
N ILE A 241 -32.54 -26.05 -28.35
CA ILE A 241 -32.77 -26.41 -29.77
C ILE A 241 -34.14 -25.95 -30.29
N SER A 242 -35.00 -25.47 -29.39
CA SER A 242 -36.28 -24.86 -29.72
C SER A 242 -36.74 -23.94 -28.60
N PRO A 243 -37.78 -23.11 -28.80
CA PRO A 243 -38.29 -22.25 -27.73
C PRO A 243 -38.85 -23.03 -26.54
N LEU A 244 -39.10 -24.34 -26.68
CA LEU A 244 -39.65 -25.19 -25.62
C LEU A 244 -38.64 -26.16 -25.01
N LYS A 245 -37.59 -26.53 -25.75
CA LYS A 245 -36.70 -27.64 -25.37
C LYS A 245 -35.26 -27.17 -25.21
N GLY A 246 -34.66 -27.54 -24.08
CA GLY A 246 -33.26 -27.24 -23.79
C GLY A 246 -32.75 -27.94 -22.55
N TRP A 247 -31.44 -27.82 -22.33
CA TRP A 247 -30.70 -28.45 -21.24
C TRP A 247 -29.90 -27.42 -20.45
N LEU A 248 -29.79 -27.64 -19.14
CA LEU A 248 -28.94 -26.87 -18.23
C LEU A 248 -27.98 -27.81 -17.51
N ASN A 249 -26.70 -27.49 -17.50
CA ASN A 249 -25.72 -28.10 -16.62
C ASN A 249 -25.53 -27.20 -15.39
N LEU A 250 -25.95 -27.67 -14.22
CA LEU A 250 -25.94 -26.91 -12.97
C LEU A 250 -24.91 -27.47 -11.97
N TYR A 251 -24.31 -26.59 -11.19
CA TYR A 251 -23.38 -26.91 -10.09
C TYR A 251 -24.12 -26.92 -8.75
N GLN A 252 -24.22 -28.08 -8.11
CA GLN A 252 -24.88 -28.17 -6.80
C GLN A 252 -23.84 -28.22 -5.65
N ASN A 253 -22.69 -28.90 -5.82
CA ASN A 253 -21.59 -29.04 -4.84
C ASN A 253 -20.31 -29.58 -5.53
N VAL A 254 -19.16 -29.64 -4.83
CA VAL A 254 -17.85 -30.15 -5.35
C VAL A 254 -17.89 -31.56 -5.97
N ASP A 255 -18.89 -32.39 -5.64
CA ASP A 255 -19.00 -33.78 -6.12
C ASP A 255 -20.27 -34.10 -6.94
N SER A 256 -21.05 -33.10 -7.40
CA SER A 256 -22.17 -33.41 -8.29
C SER A 256 -22.59 -32.28 -9.21
N MET A 257 -22.46 -32.53 -10.50
CA MET A 257 -23.00 -31.69 -11.57
C MET A 257 -24.12 -32.40 -12.30
N VAL A 258 -25.20 -31.67 -12.50
CA VAL A 258 -26.48 -32.24 -12.88
C VAL A 258 -27.00 -31.55 -14.13
N VAL A 259 -27.35 -32.34 -15.12
CA VAL A 259 -28.06 -31.90 -16.31
C VAL A 259 -29.56 -31.98 -16.06
N TYR A 260 -30.22 -30.85 -16.21
CA TYR A 260 -31.67 -30.70 -16.24
C TYR A 260 -32.15 -30.50 -17.67
N TYR A 261 -33.38 -30.92 -17.93
CA TYR A 261 -34.03 -30.77 -19.22
C TYR A 261 -35.41 -30.15 -19.05
N THR A 262 -35.74 -29.24 -19.97
CA THR A 262 -37.09 -28.71 -20.13
C THR A 262 -37.70 -29.19 -21.44
N ALA A 263 -39.00 -29.51 -21.42
CA ALA A 263 -39.81 -29.74 -22.62
C ALA A 263 -40.82 -28.60 -22.90
N ASN A 264 -40.91 -27.61 -22.01
CA ASN A 264 -41.98 -26.62 -21.95
C ASN A 264 -41.45 -25.18 -21.72
N GLY A 265 -40.25 -24.90 -22.22
CA GLY A 265 -39.64 -23.58 -22.24
C GLY A 265 -39.16 -23.08 -20.89
N GLY A 266 -38.88 -23.98 -19.95
CA GLY A 266 -38.36 -23.69 -18.61
C GLY A 266 -39.44 -23.50 -17.54
N THR A 267 -40.70 -23.83 -17.85
CA THR A 267 -41.77 -23.83 -16.83
C THR A 267 -41.64 -25.01 -15.86
N SER A 268 -41.05 -26.11 -16.29
CA SER A 268 -40.56 -27.16 -15.39
C SER A 268 -39.27 -27.80 -15.90
N TRP A 269 -38.49 -28.32 -14.96
CA TRP A 269 -37.19 -28.93 -15.20
C TRP A 269 -37.14 -30.34 -14.65
N THR A 270 -36.66 -31.27 -15.46
CA THR A 270 -36.48 -32.67 -15.08
C THR A 270 -35.00 -33.00 -15.04
N LYS A 271 -34.51 -33.45 -13.88
CA LYS A 271 -33.14 -33.97 -13.71
C LYS A 271 -32.93 -35.21 -14.59
N LYS A 272 -31.88 -35.24 -15.41
CA LYS A 272 -31.62 -36.33 -16.38
C LYS A 272 -30.57 -37.32 -15.89
N ASN A 273 -29.49 -36.85 -15.25
CA ASN A 273 -28.40 -37.68 -14.71
C ASN A 273 -28.37 -37.66 -13.17
N SER A 274 -27.75 -38.68 -12.56
CA SER A 274 -27.40 -38.69 -11.12
C SER A 274 -26.01 -38.07 -10.92
N GLY A 275 -25.74 -37.51 -9.73
CA GLY A 275 -24.42 -36.96 -9.39
C GLY A 275 -23.31 -38.01 -9.46
N THR A 276 -23.64 -39.29 -9.29
CA THR A 276 -22.67 -40.40 -9.36
C THR A 276 -22.35 -40.84 -10.80
N VAL A 277 -23.12 -40.41 -11.81
CA VAL A 277 -22.92 -40.80 -13.23
C VAL A 277 -22.10 -39.78 -14.00
N THR A 278 -21.60 -38.73 -13.35
CA THR A 278 -20.83 -37.66 -13.99
C THR A 278 -20.02 -36.89 -12.96
N PRO A 279 -18.71 -36.76 -13.20
CA PRO A 279 -18.12 -35.44 -13.13
C PRO A 279 -17.63 -35.04 -14.52
N ALA A 280 -18.25 -34.00 -15.06
CA ALA A 280 -17.68 -33.20 -16.11
C ALA A 280 -18.32 -31.81 -15.99
N LEU A 281 -17.54 -30.85 -15.49
CA LEU A 281 -17.82 -29.42 -15.62
C LEU A 281 -17.84 -29.13 -17.11
N PHE A 282 -19.04 -29.09 -17.69
CA PHE A 282 -19.16 -28.82 -19.11
C PHE A 282 -19.00 -27.33 -19.33
N ASP A 283 -17.81 -26.94 -19.79
CA ASP A 283 -17.50 -25.55 -20.15
C ASP A 283 -18.44 -25.07 -21.26
N LYS A 284 -18.86 -25.98 -22.15
CA LYS A 284 -19.91 -25.75 -23.14
C LYS A 284 -20.63 -27.04 -23.54
N MET A 285 -21.91 -26.93 -23.85
CA MET A 285 -22.74 -28.00 -24.43
C MET A 285 -23.42 -27.51 -25.71
N GLN A 286 -23.65 -28.41 -26.66
CA GLN A 286 -24.46 -28.17 -27.86
C GLN A 286 -25.23 -29.44 -28.26
N PHE A 287 -26.56 -29.33 -28.38
CA PHE A 287 -27.44 -30.41 -28.80
C PHE A 287 -27.81 -30.27 -30.27
N VAL A 288 -27.81 -31.41 -30.97
CA VAL A 288 -28.26 -31.48 -32.36
C VAL A 288 -29.74 -31.87 -32.42
N ASN A 289 -30.22 -32.62 -31.42
CA ASN A 289 -31.63 -33.00 -31.27
C ASN A 289 -31.94 -33.42 -29.82
N ASP A 290 -33.21 -33.79 -29.56
CA ASP A 290 -33.74 -34.20 -28.23
C ASP A 290 -32.96 -35.32 -27.51
N SER A 291 -32.22 -36.11 -28.28
CA SER A 291 -31.50 -37.28 -27.78
C SER A 291 -29.98 -37.05 -27.79
N THR A 292 -29.47 -36.42 -28.84
CA THR A 292 -28.04 -36.35 -29.17
C THR A 292 -27.49 -34.96 -28.88
N GLY A 293 -26.46 -34.92 -28.04
CA GLY A 293 -25.72 -33.70 -27.75
C GLY A 293 -24.25 -33.98 -27.51
N TYR A 294 -23.47 -32.91 -27.59
CA TYR A 294 -22.04 -32.88 -27.40
C TYR A 294 -21.67 -31.89 -26.32
N ALA A 295 -20.58 -32.17 -25.61
CA ALA A 295 -20.10 -31.30 -24.56
C ALA A 295 -18.60 -31.42 -24.42
N ILE A 296 -17.97 -30.35 -23.95
CA ILE A 296 -16.53 -30.33 -23.64
C ILE A 296 -16.33 -30.18 -22.15
N SER A 297 -15.38 -30.95 -21.60
CA SER A 297 -14.99 -30.84 -20.20
C SER A 297 -13.58 -31.36 -19.99
N GLY A 298 -12.84 -30.74 -19.06
CA GLY A 298 -11.50 -31.16 -18.65
C GLY A 298 -10.46 -31.09 -19.76
N LEU A 299 -9.33 -31.80 -19.57
CA LEU A 299 -8.16 -31.87 -20.47
C LEU A 299 -8.50 -32.44 -21.87
N TYR A 300 -9.19 -31.66 -22.71
CA TYR A 300 -9.44 -31.94 -24.13
C TYR A 300 -10.31 -33.17 -24.40
N THR A 301 -11.32 -33.41 -23.55
CA THR A 301 -12.27 -34.49 -23.80
C THR A 301 -13.58 -33.95 -24.36
N THR A 302 -14.00 -34.52 -25.49
CA THR A 302 -15.30 -34.27 -26.10
C THR A 302 -16.22 -35.45 -25.80
N PHE A 303 -17.39 -35.13 -25.23
CA PHE A 303 -18.40 -36.08 -24.79
C PHE A 303 -19.58 -36.11 -25.74
N LYS A 304 -20.24 -37.26 -25.84
CA LYS A 304 -21.48 -37.46 -26.57
C LYS A 304 -22.52 -38.15 -25.70
N THR A 305 -23.75 -37.65 -25.77
CA THR A 305 -24.95 -38.34 -25.25
C THR A 305 -25.85 -38.73 -26.41
N THR A 306 -26.63 -39.83 -26.25
CA THR A 306 -27.73 -40.20 -27.17
C THR A 306 -28.96 -40.69 -26.38
N ASP A 307 -29.11 -40.22 -25.15
CA ASP A 307 -30.25 -40.53 -24.29
C ASP A 307 -30.73 -39.30 -23.53
N SER A 308 -30.62 -38.13 -24.17
CA SER A 308 -31.09 -36.86 -23.61
C SER A 308 -30.36 -36.50 -22.32
N ALA A 309 -29.02 -36.60 -22.36
CA ALA A 309 -28.11 -36.23 -21.27
C ALA A 309 -28.19 -37.08 -19.99
N LYS A 310 -28.75 -38.30 -20.08
CA LYS A 310 -28.76 -39.23 -18.93
C LYS A 310 -27.37 -39.82 -18.69
N VAL A 311 -26.67 -40.19 -19.76
CA VAL A 311 -25.29 -40.68 -19.71
C VAL A 311 -24.45 -39.97 -20.78
N TRP A 312 -23.28 -39.46 -20.37
CA TRP A 312 -22.29 -38.84 -21.24
C TRP A 312 -21.07 -39.74 -21.38
N GLU A 313 -20.72 -40.08 -22.61
CA GLU A 313 -19.62 -41.00 -22.92
C GLU A 313 -18.60 -40.29 -23.82
N PRO A 314 -17.30 -40.48 -23.58
CA PRO A 314 -16.27 -39.82 -24.34
C PRO A 314 -16.20 -40.41 -25.74
N LEU A 315 -15.83 -39.55 -26.69
CA LEU A 315 -15.50 -39.95 -28.04
C LEU A 315 -14.02 -40.36 -28.10
N PRO A 316 -13.68 -41.46 -28.78
CA PRO A 316 -12.29 -41.85 -28.95
C PRO A 316 -11.59 -40.83 -29.86
N ARG A 317 -10.38 -40.45 -29.47
CA ARG A 317 -9.53 -39.45 -30.15
C ARG A 317 -8.26 -40.11 -30.69
N ASP A 318 -7.68 -39.54 -31.76
CA ASP A 318 -6.46 -40.08 -32.41
C ASP A 318 -5.15 -39.50 -31.85
N ASN A 319 -5.27 -38.56 -30.92
CA ASN A 319 -4.16 -37.84 -30.33
C ASN A 319 -4.33 -37.83 -28.81
N ASN A 320 -3.20 -37.69 -28.11
CA ASN A 320 -3.18 -37.65 -26.65
C ASN A 320 -2.83 -36.25 -26.15
N TYR A 321 -3.22 -35.20 -26.89
CA TYR A 321 -2.81 -33.84 -26.57
C TYR A 321 -3.44 -33.34 -25.26
N SER A 322 -2.61 -32.74 -24.41
CA SER A 322 -2.96 -32.11 -23.13
C SER A 322 -1.96 -31.00 -22.80
N TYR A 323 -2.39 -29.92 -22.15
CA TYR A 323 -1.56 -28.75 -21.84
C TYR A 323 -1.97 -28.08 -20.53
N LEU A 324 -1.01 -27.89 -19.61
CA LEU A 324 -1.09 -27.09 -18.36
C LEU A 324 -2.42 -27.17 -17.55
N GLY A 325 -3.17 -28.27 -17.59
CA GLY A 325 -4.47 -28.30 -16.92
C GLY A 325 -5.60 -27.58 -17.67
N PHE A 326 -5.31 -26.91 -18.79
CA PHE A 326 -6.29 -26.26 -19.66
C PHE A 326 -6.98 -27.27 -20.56
N GLY A 327 -8.21 -26.97 -20.96
CA GLY A 327 -9.05 -27.84 -21.79
C GLY A 327 -9.44 -27.18 -23.11
N HIS A 328 -10.52 -27.70 -23.70
CA HIS A 328 -11.24 -26.99 -24.75
C HIS A 328 -11.98 -25.80 -24.13
N ASN A 329 -11.91 -24.64 -24.75
CA ASN A 329 -12.72 -23.47 -24.38
C ASN A 329 -14.00 -23.38 -25.21
N ASP A 330 -13.99 -23.94 -26.43
CA ASP A 330 -15.14 -23.88 -27.31
C ASP A 330 -15.38 -25.18 -28.08
N ILE A 331 -16.66 -25.43 -28.34
CA ILE A 331 -17.14 -26.47 -29.25
C ILE A 331 -18.12 -25.83 -30.23
N GLN A 332 -17.97 -26.20 -31.49
CA GLN A 332 -18.91 -25.85 -32.54
C GLN A 332 -19.36 -27.12 -33.26
N VAL A 333 -20.64 -27.45 -33.14
CA VAL A 333 -21.30 -28.51 -33.89
C VAL A 333 -22.00 -27.87 -35.09
N LEU A 334 -21.48 -28.11 -36.29
CA LEU A 334 -22.04 -27.53 -37.51
C LEU A 334 -23.22 -28.35 -38.04
N ASN A 335 -23.17 -29.67 -37.90
CA ASN A 335 -24.25 -30.58 -38.23
C ASN A 335 -24.06 -31.92 -37.49
N GLU A 336 -24.97 -32.88 -37.71
CA GLU A 336 -24.93 -34.20 -37.07
C GLU A 336 -23.64 -35.00 -37.32
N ASN A 337 -22.92 -34.68 -38.40
CA ASN A 337 -21.71 -35.37 -38.82
C ASN A 337 -20.44 -34.57 -38.50
N GLN A 338 -20.49 -33.25 -38.41
CA GLN A 338 -19.29 -32.43 -38.27
C GLN A 338 -19.28 -31.54 -37.05
N LEU A 339 -18.21 -31.66 -36.25
CA LEU A 339 -17.96 -30.81 -35.09
C LEU A 339 -16.48 -30.51 -34.91
N TRP A 340 -16.21 -29.35 -34.31
CA TRP A 340 -14.89 -28.94 -33.86
C TRP A 340 -14.87 -28.72 -32.35
N SER A 341 -13.75 -29.01 -31.72
CA SER A 341 -13.44 -28.60 -30.35
C SER A 341 -12.05 -27.98 -30.31
N GLY A 342 -11.88 -26.90 -29.55
CA GLY A 342 -10.60 -26.18 -29.52
C GLY A 342 -10.36 -25.41 -28.23
N GLY A 343 -9.09 -25.12 -27.96
CA GLY A 343 -8.66 -24.55 -26.69
C GLY A 343 -7.18 -24.18 -26.66
N ALA A 344 -6.48 -24.49 -25.57
CA ALA A 344 -5.13 -23.97 -25.35
C ALA A 344 -4.05 -24.54 -26.31
N ARG A 345 -3.05 -23.70 -26.57
CA ARG A 345 -2.08 -23.69 -27.70
C ARG A 345 -2.71 -23.77 -29.08
N ASP A 346 -3.84 -23.11 -29.23
CA ASP A 346 -4.61 -23.16 -30.46
C ASP A 346 -4.94 -24.58 -30.93
N LEU A 347 -5.04 -25.57 -30.02
CA LEU A 347 -5.43 -26.92 -30.42
C LEU A 347 -6.82 -26.86 -31.06
N LEU A 348 -6.95 -27.49 -32.21
CA LEU A 348 -8.22 -27.73 -32.88
C LEU A 348 -8.35 -29.20 -33.27
N GLU A 349 -9.45 -29.80 -32.85
CA GLU A 349 -9.85 -31.16 -33.20
C GLU A 349 -11.13 -31.17 -34.03
N LEU A 350 -11.26 -32.14 -34.93
CA LEU A 350 -12.35 -32.28 -35.88
C LEU A 350 -12.89 -33.71 -35.89
N SER A 351 -14.21 -33.86 -35.89
CA SER A 351 -14.90 -35.09 -36.26
C SER A 351 -15.74 -34.85 -37.50
N THR A 352 -15.78 -35.80 -38.43
CA THR A 352 -16.60 -35.73 -39.67
C THR A 352 -17.68 -36.82 -39.76
N ASN A 353 -17.89 -37.59 -38.69
CA ASN A 353 -18.95 -38.62 -38.60
C ASN A 353 -19.73 -38.57 -37.27
N GLY A 354 -19.82 -37.39 -36.67
CA GLY A 354 -20.56 -37.15 -35.43
C GLY A 354 -20.00 -37.91 -34.23
N GLY A 355 -18.71 -38.27 -34.23
CA GLY A 355 -18.09 -38.97 -33.12
C GLY A 355 -18.33 -40.49 -33.04
N GLY A 356 -19.24 -41.07 -33.85
CA GLY A 356 -19.48 -42.52 -33.93
C GLY A 356 -19.59 -43.31 -32.62
N THR A 357 -18.92 -44.47 -32.55
CA THR A 357 -19.02 -45.44 -31.42
C THR A 357 -18.34 -44.90 -30.18
N ARG A 358 -19.11 -44.85 -29.09
CA ARG A 358 -18.68 -44.33 -27.78
C ARG A 358 -17.98 -45.40 -26.97
N ILE A 359 -17.08 -44.95 -26.10
CA ILE A 359 -16.48 -45.81 -25.08
C ILE A 359 -17.53 -45.97 -23.96
N PRO A 360 -18.05 -47.18 -23.71
CA PRO A 360 -19.04 -47.39 -22.67
C PRO A 360 -18.45 -46.97 -21.33
N ARG A 361 -19.29 -46.50 -20.40
CA ARG A 361 -18.81 -46.18 -19.05
C ARG A 361 -19.55 -46.96 -17.98
N ALA A 362 -18.80 -47.67 -17.15
CA ALA A 362 -19.24 -48.34 -15.95
C ALA A 362 -19.39 -47.32 -14.82
N PHE A 363 -20.59 -47.21 -14.24
CA PHE A 363 -20.88 -46.30 -13.14
C PHE A 363 -21.87 -46.91 -12.18
N PHE A 364 -21.55 -46.86 -10.89
CA PHE A 364 -22.47 -47.27 -9.85
C PHE A 364 -22.22 -46.53 -8.54
N LYS A 365 -23.20 -46.59 -7.64
CA LYS A 365 -23.08 -46.16 -6.26
C LYS A 365 -23.17 -47.36 -5.33
N ILE A 366 -22.36 -47.32 -4.28
CA ILE A 366 -22.47 -48.16 -3.10
C ILE A 366 -23.32 -47.41 -2.07
N ASP A 367 -24.50 -47.94 -1.76
CA ASP A 367 -25.38 -47.41 -0.72
C ASP A 367 -25.18 -48.21 0.57
N THR A 368 -24.55 -47.55 1.54
CA THR A 368 -24.15 -48.09 2.84
C THR A 368 -25.06 -47.63 3.98
N ALA A 369 -26.19 -46.97 3.71
CA ALA A 369 -27.07 -46.41 4.74
C ALA A 369 -27.61 -47.44 5.76
N GLY A 370 -27.54 -48.75 5.44
CA GLY A 370 -27.87 -49.85 6.34
C GLY A 370 -26.68 -50.70 6.82
N VAL A 371 -25.43 -50.40 6.43
CA VAL A 371 -24.30 -51.33 6.56
C VAL A 371 -23.88 -51.59 8.00
N PHE A 372 -23.86 -50.55 8.84
CA PHE A 372 -23.52 -50.68 10.26
C PHE A 372 -24.64 -51.28 11.11
N ASN A 373 -25.88 -51.35 10.58
CA ASN A 373 -27.05 -51.89 11.28
C ASN A 373 -27.41 -53.33 10.86
N THR A 374 -27.23 -53.66 9.58
CA THR A 374 -27.73 -54.92 8.97
C THR A 374 -26.67 -55.69 8.19
N GLY A 375 -25.48 -55.11 7.99
CA GLY A 375 -24.45 -55.65 7.10
C GLY A 375 -24.80 -55.55 5.62
N ASN A 376 -26.01 -55.15 5.23
CA ASN A 376 -26.40 -55.08 3.82
C ASN A 376 -25.91 -53.80 3.13
N VAL A 377 -25.42 -53.99 1.91
CA VAL A 377 -24.92 -52.96 1.01
C VAL A 377 -25.67 -53.08 -0.31
N ASN A 378 -26.31 -51.98 -0.74
CA ASN A 378 -27.04 -51.94 -2.01
C ASN A 378 -26.16 -51.34 -3.11
N LEU A 379 -26.17 -51.95 -4.29
CA LEU A 379 -25.40 -51.52 -5.45
C LEU A 379 -26.34 -51.05 -6.57
N VAL A 380 -26.24 -49.77 -6.89
CA VAL A 380 -27.13 -49.10 -7.87
C VAL A 380 -26.33 -48.72 -9.10
N ASN A 381 -26.66 -49.31 -10.25
CA ASN A 381 -26.01 -49.05 -11.54
C ASN A 381 -26.62 -47.85 -12.27
N TYR A 382 -25.76 -47.05 -12.88
CA TYR A 382 -26.13 -45.87 -13.65
C TYR A 382 -25.62 -45.87 -15.09
N SER A 383 -24.93 -46.93 -15.53
CA SER A 383 -24.53 -47.12 -16.92
C SER A 383 -25.71 -47.28 -17.87
N ARG A 384 -25.47 -47.16 -19.19
CA ARG A 384 -26.53 -47.27 -20.20
C ARG A 384 -27.24 -48.62 -20.12
N LYS A 385 -28.56 -48.59 -19.95
CA LYS A 385 -29.45 -49.77 -19.82
C LYS A 385 -29.37 -50.80 -20.96
N VAL A 386 -28.92 -50.38 -22.15
CA VAL A 386 -28.78 -51.24 -23.33
C VAL A 386 -27.52 -52.10 -23.32
N TYR A 387 -26.64 -51.92 -22.32
CA TYR A 387 -25.41 -52.70 -22.17
C TYR A 387 -25.62 -53.96 -21.34
N SER A 388 -24.58 -54.79 -21.28
CA SER A 388 -24.53 -56.00 -20.43
C SER A 388 -23.69 -55.73 -19.17
N TYR A 389 -24.02 -56.40 -18.07
CA TYR A 389 -23.45 -56.13 -16.74
C TYR A 389 -22.96 -57.39 -16.02
N GLN A 390 -21.88 -57.27 -15.28
CA GLN A 390 -21.44 -58.27 -14.31
C GLN A 390 -20.96 -57.60 -13.03
N TRP A 391 -21.49 -58.04 -11.89
CA TRP A 391 -21.19 -57.52 -10.57
C TRP A 391 -20.32 -58.50 -9.80
N PHE A 392 -19.21 -58.01 -9.26
CA PHE A 392 -18.32 -58.79 -8.40
C PHE A 392 -18.15 -58.09 -7.06
N VAL A 393 -18.14 -58.86 -5.97
CA VAL A 393 -17.73 -58.42 -4.64
C VAL A 393 -16.56 -59.28 -4.21
N ASN A 394 -15.44 -58.64 -3.85
CA ASN A 394 -14.17 -59.29 -3.52
C ASN A 394 -13.80 -60.35 -4.58
N ASN A 395 -13.90 -59.95 -5.85
CA ASN A 395 -13.69 -60.76 -7.06
C ASN A 395 -14.63 -61.97 -7.25
N THR A 396 -15.65 -62.10 -6.41
CA THR A 396 -16.67 -63.15 -6.54
C THR A 396 -17.87 -62.59 -7.30
N LEU A 397 -18.28 -63.23 -8.39
CA LEU A 397 -19.46 -62.82 -9.15
C LEU A 397 -20.70 -62.98 -8.27
N ILE A 398 -21.43 -61.88 -8.06
CA ILE A 398 -22.66 -61.87 -7.28
C ILE A 398 -23.91 -61.77 -8.17
N GLY A 399 -23.78 -61.37 -9.44
CA GLY A 399 -24.87 -61.42 -10.42
C GLY A 399 -24.68 -60.54 -11.66
N THR A 400 -25.67 -60.52 -12.55
CA THR A 400 -25.64 -59.77 -13.83
C THR A 400 -26.83 -58.82 -14.02
N SER A 401 -27.66 -58.68 -12.99
CA SER A 401 -28.78 -57.75 -12.97
C SER A 401 -28.31 -56.30 -13.04
N TYR A 402 -29.16 -55.41 -13.56
CA TYR A 402 -28.84 -53.98 -13.63
C TYR A 402 -28.49 -53.41 -12.25
N ASN A 403 -29.33 -53.64 -11.22
CA ASN A 403 -29.02 -53.35 -9.80
C ASN A 403 -28.90 -54.65 -9.00
N ILE A 404 -28.14 -54.64 -7.88
CA ILE A 404 -28.00 -55.79 -6.99
C ILE A 404 -27.72 -55.37 -5.53
N ASN A 405 -27.75 -56.30 -4.58
CA ASN A 405 -27.31 -56.08 -3.19
C ASN A 405 -26.40 -57.22 -2.71
N TYR A 406 -25.63 -56.98 -1.66
CA TYR A 406 -24.80 -58.00 -1.00
C TYR A 406 -24.64 -57.70 0.50
N THR A 407 -24.17 -58.68 1.27
CA THR A 407 -23.91 -58.54 2.72
C THR A 407 -22.40 -58.41 2.98
N HIS A 408 -21.97 -57.32 3.63
CA HIS A 408 -20.60 -57.00 4.03
C HIS A 408 -20.16 -57.72 5.32
N VAL A 409 -18.87 -58.07 5.41
CA VAL A 409 -18.24 -58.67 6.59
C VAL A 409 -17.58 -57.59 7.45
N LEU A 410 -18.19 -57.26 8.59
CA LEU A 410 -17.84 -56.12 9.46
C LEU A 410 -16.39 -56.05 9.97
N SER A 411 -15.63 -57.14 9.93
CA SER A 411 -14.20 -57.18 10.31
C SER A 411 -13.24 -56.90 9.16
N SER A 412 -13.73 -56.83 7.92
CA SER A 412 -12.95 -56.53 6.73
C SER A 412 -12.83 -55.02 6.56
N GLN A 413 -11.59 -54.53 6.47
CA GLN A 413 -11.30 -53.11 6.33
C GLN A 413 -11.73 -52.56 4.96
N ARG A 414 -12.07 -53.43 4.01
CA ARG A 414 -12.42 -53.03 2.64
C ARG A 414 -13.20 -54.14 1.96
N ASP A 415 -14.23 -53.75 1.22
CA ASP A 415 -14.75 -54.56 0.11
C ASP A 415 -14.31 -53.96 -1.22
N THR A 416 -14.02 -54.83 -2.17
CA THR A 416 -13.83 -54.47 -3.57
C THR A 416 -15.10 -54.78 -4.32
N ILE A 417 -15.78 -53.78 -4.86
CA ILE A 417 -16.98 -53.94 -5.66
C ILE A 417 -16.61 -53.59 -7.09
N GLN A 418 -16.89 -54.48 -8.03
CA GLN A 418 -16.62 -54.26 -9.45
C GLN A 418 -17.88 -54.40 -10.26
N LEU A 419 -18.10 -53.44 -11.15
CA LEU A 419 -19.09 -53.47 -12.21
C LEU A 419 -18.37 -53.50 -13.55
N VAL A 420 -18.57 -54.58 -14.31
CA VAL A 420 -18.16 -54.67 -15.72
C VAL A 420 -19.36 -54.32 -16.59
N VAL A 421 -19.19 -53.39 -17.53
CA VAL A 421 -20.21 -52.95 -18.47
C VAL A 421 -19.71 -53.09 -19.90
N SER A 422 -20.45 -53.81 -20.75
CA SER A 422 -20.06 -54.04 -22.14
C SER A 422 -21.14 -53.62 -23.12
N ASN A 423 -20.73 -52.87 -24.16
CA ASN A 423 -21.58 -52.54 -25.30
C ASN A 423 -21.48 -53.58 -26.45
N GLY A 424 -20.77 -54.70 -26.22
CA GLY A 424 -20.56 -55.78 -27.19
C GLY A 424 -19.32 -55.61 -28.08
N ILE A 425 -18.71 -54.42 -28.14
CA ILE A 425 -17.48 -54.12 -28.89
C ILE A 425 -16.37 -53.70 -27.92
N SER A 426 -16.71 -52.81 -27.00
CA SER A 426 -15.86 -52.29 -25.94
C SER A 426 -16.47 -52.63 -24.59
N THR A 427 -15.61 -52.80 -23.59
CA THR A 427 -16.01 -53.03 -22.21
C THR A 427 -15.36 -51.97 -21.34
N ASP A 428 -16.11 -51.42 -20.40
CA ASP A 428 -15.57 -50.62 -19.32
C ASP A 428 -15.80 -51.34 -18.00
N THR A 429 -14.90 -51.13 -17.07
CA THR A 429 -14.91 -51.78 -15.78
C THR A 429 -14.65 -50.73 -14.72
N LEU A 430 -15.63 -50.51 -13.86
CA LEU A 430 -15.46 -49.68 -12.69
C LEU A 430 -15.30 -50.56 -11.48
N VAL A 431 -14.18 -50.43 -10.79
CA VAL A 431 -13.96 -51.02 -9.48
C VAL A 431 -14.04 -49.89 -8.46
N GLN A 432 -15.00 -49.96 -7.55
CA GLN A 432 -15.04 -49.11 -6.37
C GLN A 432 -14.63 -49.94 -5.16
N TYR A 433 -13.72 -49.39 -4.38
CA TYR A 433 -13.34 -49.97 -3.10
C TYR A 433 -14.17 -49.27 -2.03
N GLN A 434 -15.07 -50.02 -1.39
CA GLN A 434 -15.68 -49.53 -0.16
C GLN A 434 -14.72 -49.85 0.98
N GLN A 435 -13.89 -48.88 1.33
CA GLN A 435 -13.11 -49.00 2.56
C GLN A 435 -14.06 -48.78 3.74
N PHE A 436 -14.07 -49.74 4.64
CA PHE A 436 -14.66 -49.64 5.95
C PHE A 436 -13.48 -49.36 6.88
N VAL A 437 -13.36 -48.14 7.41
CA VAL A 437 -12.11 -47.60 7.99
C VAL A 437 -11.28 -48.65 8.74
N VAL A 438 -10.11 -48.97 8.14
CA VAL A 438 -8.80 -49.21 8.79
C VAL A 438 -7.63 -49.01 7.72
N PRO A 439 -6.57 -48.11 7.82
CA PRO A 439 -5.66 -47.73 6.65
C PRO A 439 -4.06 -47.70 6.78
N ASN A 440 -3.24 -47.59 5.65
CA ASN A 440 -1.70 -47.63 5.44
C ASN A 440 -1.02 -46.56 4.44
N LEU A 441 0.35 -46.32 4.41
CA LEU A 441 1.13 -45.04 4.06
C LEU A 441 2.40 -45.08 3.07
N PRO A 442 2.95 -43.95 2.48
CA PRO A 442 4.18 -43.86 1.60
C PRO A 442 5.54 -44.15 2.30
N VAL A 443 6.72 -44.34 1.64
CA VAL A 443 8.01 -44.73 2.31
C VAL A 443 9.33 -44.18 1.68
N ILE A 444 10.31 -43.74 2.50
CA ILE A 444 11.65 -43.21 2.07
C ILE A 444 12.80 -44.21 2.34
N GLY A 445 13.63 -44.46 1.32
CA GLY A 445 14.79 -45.36 1.30
C GLY A 445 16.16 -44.72 1.62
N SER A 446 16.52 -43.55 1.09
CA SER A 446 17.79 -42.80 1.33
C SER A 446 17.72 -41.36 0.81
N PHE A 447 18.72 -40.50 1.08
CA PHE A 447 18.87 -39.18 0.44
C PHE A 447 20.33 -38.65 0.47
N THR A 448 20.71 -37.76 -0.45
CA THR A 448 22.06 -37.17 -0.60
C THR A 448 22.05 -35.79 -1.31
N PRO A 449 22.88 -34.80 -0.92
CA PRO A 449 23.76 -34.81 0.25
C PRO A 449 22.95 -34.82 1.56
N GLN A 450 23.54 -35.36 2.62
CA GLN A 450 22.94 -35.38 3.96
C GLN A 450 23.07 -34.03 4.69
N THR A 451 23.74 -33.04 4.08
CA THR A 451 24.01 -31.72 4.64
C THR A 451 23.77 -30.62 3.60
N GLY A 452 23.12 -29.51 3.96
CA GLY A 452 22.87 -28.39 3.02
C GLY A 452 22.27 -27.12 3.64
N SER A 453 22.48 -25.97 2.99
CA SER A 453 21.86 -24.67 3.29
C SER A 453 20.67 -24.36 2.35
N THR A 454 19.97 -23.24 2.56
CA THR A 454 18.97 -22.73 1.60
C THR A 454 19.54 -22.72 0.19
N GLY A 455 18.80 -23.27 -0.77
CA GLY A 455 19.21 -23.43 -2.17
C GLY A 455 19.97 -24.73 -2.47
N THR A 456 20.31 -25.56 -1.47
CA THR A 456 20.97 -26.86 -1.71
C THR A 456 20.02 -27.82 -2.40
N LEU A 457 20.49 -28.49 -3.46
CA LEU A 457 19.75 -29.54 -4.15
C LEU A 457 20.00 -30.91 -3.47
N VAL A 458 18.95 -31.58 -3.01
CA VAL A 458 18.99 -32.89 -2.34
C VAL A 458 18.23 -33.94 -3.14
N THR A 459 18.85 -35.08 -3.40
CA THR A 459 18.23 -36.24 -4.07
C THR A 459 17.77 -37.25 -3.02
N ILE A 460 16.49 -37.63 -3.03
CA ILE A 460 15.79 -38.55 -2.13
C ILE A 460 15.41 -39.81 -2.91
N SER A 461 15.62 -41.00 -2.36
CA SER A 461 15.23 -42.28 -2.96
C SER A 461 14.31 -43.09 -2.04
N GLY A 462 13.31 -43.83 -2.54
CA GLY A 462 12.29 -44.55 -1.73
C GLY A 462 11.29 -45.41 -2.53
N THR A 463 10.07 -45.60 -2.03
CA THR A 463 8.98 -46.38 -2.67
C THR A 463 7.62 -45.74 -2.42
N SER A 464 6.68 -45.87 -3.37
CA SER A 464 5.38 -45.18 -3.33
C SER A 464 5.54 -43.66 -3.24
N LEU A 465 6.54 -43.13 -3.95
CA LEU A 465 6.86 -41.70 -3.95
C LEU A 465 6.10 -40.91 -5.03
N THR A 466 5.44 -41.58 -5.98
CA THR A 466 4.64 -40.92 -7.03
C THR A 466 3.40 -40.21 -6.51
N SER A 467 2.78 -40.72 -5.45
CA SER A 467 1.61 -40.09 -4.82
C SER A 467 1.99 -38.97 -3.85
N VAL A 468 3.29 -38.73 -3.64
CA VAL A 468 3.78 -37.75 -2.68
C VAL A 468 3.40 -36.35 -3.15
N THR A 469 2.53 -35.72 -2.39
CA THR A 469 2.08 -34.36 -2.61
C THR A 469 2.90 -33.33 -1.84
N SER A 470 3.78 -33.77 -0.93
CA SER A 470 4.67 -32.87 -0.19
C SER A 470 5.99 -33.51 0.20
N VAL A 471 7.07 -32.73 0.12
CA VAL A 471 8.42 -33.08 0.60
C VAL A 471 8.86 -32.02 1.61
N SER A 472 9.45 -32.44 2.72
CA SER A 472 9.99 -31.53 3.72
C SER A 472 11.34 -31.99 4.29
N PHE A 473 12.11 -31.03 4.80
CA PHE A 473 13.42 -31.20 5.44
C PHE A 473 13.36 -30.65 6.87
N GLY A 474 13.51 -31.53 7.86
CA GLY A 474 13.35 -31.19 9.27
C GLY A 474 11.95 -30.68 9.62
N GLY A 475 10.94 -31.07 8.84
CA GLY A 475 9.55 -30.58 8.98
C GLY A 475 9.21 -29.36 8.14
N THR A 476 10.20 -28.63 7.59
CA THR A 476 9.95 -27.48 6.71
C THR A 476 9.78 -27.93 5.27
N ALA A 477 8.71 -27.51 4.59
CA ALA A 477 8.50 -27.82 3.18
C ALA A 477 9.72 -27.43 2.33
N ALA A 478 10.08 -28.30 1.39
CA ALA A 478 11.11 -27.99 0.39
C ALA A 478 10.70 -26.75 -0.43
N ALA A 479 11.67 -25.95 -0.87
CA ALA A 479 11.41 -24.75 -1.69
C ALA A 479 10.77 -25.14 -3.02
N SER A 480 11.25 -26.26 -3.54
CA SER A 480 10.63 -26.99 -4.63
C SER A 480 11.10 -28.43 -4.55
N PHE A 481 10.37 -29.32 -5.19
CA PHE A 481 10.87 -30.65 -5.48
C PHE A 481 10.34 -31.12 -6.82
N THR A 482 11.03 -32.09 -7.37
CA THR A 482 10.73 -32.71 -8.64
C THR A 482 10.76 -34.20 -8.38
N ILE A 483 9.62 -34.84 -8.55
CA ILE A 483 9.55 -36.29 -8.56
C ILE A 483 10.17 -36.75 -9.87
N LEU A 484 11.32 -37.41 -9.78
CA LEU A 484 11.98 -37.96 -10.96
C LEU A 484 11.35 -39.30 -11.35
N ASN A 485 10.95 -40.10 -10.36
CA ASN A 485 10.20 -41.36 -10.52
C ASN A 485 9.68 -41.87 -9.15
N ASP A 486 8.97 -43.01 -9.14
CA ASP A 486 8.38 -43.62 -7.93
C ASP A 486 9.39 -44.03 -6.84
N THR A 487 10.68 -43.98 -7.19
CA THR A 487 11.76 -44.28 -6.26
C THR A 487 12.72 -43.13 -6.05
N THR A 488 12.55 -41.96 -6.72
CA THR A 488 13.51 -40.85 -6.64
C THR A 488 12.84 -39.49 -6.77
N ILE A 489 13.19 -38.57 -5.89
CA ILE A 489 12.79 -37.16 -5.89
C ILE A 489 14.05 -36.30 -5.78
N THR A 490 14.17 -35.20 -6.51
CA THR A 490 15.13 -34.13 -6.20
C THR A 490 14.41 -32.95 -5.58
N ALA A 491 14.88 -32.42 -4.47
CA ALA A 491 14.23 -31.36 -3.72
C ALA A 491 15.24 -30.27 -3.35
N ILE A 492 14.86 -29.01 -3.55
CA ILE A 492 15.65 -27.84 -3.18
C ILE A 492 15.29 -27.46 -1.75
N VAL A 493 16.31 -27.35 -0.90
CA VAL A 493 16.17 -26.97 0.50
C VAL A 493 15.75 -25.50 0.57
N ALA A 494 14.61 -25.20 1.22
CA ALA A 494 14.16 -23.84 1.55
C ALA A 494 14.92 -23.31 2.78
N ASN A 495 14.26 -22.52 3.64
CA ASN A 495 14.71 -22.24 5.01
C ASN A 495 14.56 -23.51 5.87
N GLY A 496 15.31 -24.56 5.52
CA GLY A 496 15.18 -25.90 6.07
C GLY A 496 15.44 -25.99 7.57
N SER A 497 15.23 -27.17 8.16
CA SER A 497 15.62 -27.48 9.53
C SER A 497 16.39 -28.80 9.56
N THR A 498 17.27 -29.00 10.54
CA THR A 498 17.93 -30.30 10.75
C THR A 498 16.91 -31.29 11.23
N GLY A 499 16.84 -32.47 10.61
CA GLY A 499 15.90 -33.51 11.00
C GLY A 499 15.58 -34.50 9.89
N ASN A 500 14.33 -34.96 9.88
CA ASN A 500 13.88 -35.96 8.92
C ASN A 500 13.64 -35.33 7.55
N VAL A 501 13.96 -36.08 6.51
CA VAL A 501 13.33 -35.88 5.21
C VAL A 501 11.99 -36.59 5.24
N SER A 502 10.91 -35.91 4.87
CA SER A 502 9.55 -36.47 4.92
C SER A 502 8.84 -36.35 3.58
N VAL A 503 7.93 -37.31 3.34
CA VAL A 503 7.06 -37.37 2.17
C VAL A 503 5.64 -37.74 2.60
N ALA A 504 4.60 -37.13 2.03
CA ALA A 504 3.21 -37.41 2.39
C ALA A 504 2.24 -37.41 1.22
N ASP A 505 1.12 -38.13 1.35
CA ASP A 505 0.00 -38.18 0.41
C ASP A 505 -1.38 -38.16 1.11
N ILE A 506 -2.46 -38.37 0.33
CA ILE A 506 -3.85 -38.34 0.80
C ILE A 506 -4.25 -39.49 1.74
N HIS A 507 -3.39 -40.51 1.90
CA HIS A 507 -3.62 -41.65 2.78
C HIS A 507 -2.74 -41.57 4.05
N GLY A 508 -1.64 -40.79 4.02
CA GLY A 508 -0.88 -40.24 5.15
C GLY A 508 0.62 -40.05 4.84
N SER A 509 1.53 -40.07 5.82
CA SER A 509 2.94 -39.63 5.64
C SER A 509 4.02 -40.60 6.13
N TYR A 510 5.26 -40.42 5.64
CA TYR A 510 6.44 -41.15 6.09
C TYR A 510 7.70 -40.30 6.09
N SER A 511 8.60 -40.58 7.03
CA SER A 511 9.77 -39.75 7.32
C SER A 511 11.02 -40.60 7.54
N LYS A 512 12.17 -40.13 7.06
CA LYS A 512 13.48 -40.77 7.26
C LYS A 512 14.48 -39.78 7.89
N PRO A 513 15.14 -40.14 8.99
CA PRO A 513 16.10 -39.26 9.68
C PRO A 513 17.43 -39.09 8.93
N GLY A 514 18.15 -38.02 9.23
CA GLY A 514 19.57 -37.86 8.90
C GLY A 514 19.95 -36.66 8.02
N PHE A 515 19.04 -35.71 7.76
CA PHE A 515 19.38 -34.48 7.04
C PHE A 515 19.81 -33.39 8.01
N THR A 516 20.99 -32.80 7.79
CA THR A 516 21.52 -31.70 8.59
C THR A 516 21.43 -30.42 7.79
N TYR A 517 20.58 -29.51 8.24
CA TYR A 517 20.49 -28.19 7.65
C TYR A 517 21.55 -27.28 8.28
N PHE A 518 22.39 -26.68 7.46
CA PHE A 518 23.29 -25.62 7.86
C PHE A 518 22.77 -24.33 7.24
N PRO A 519 22.08 -23.46 7.99
CA PRO A 519 21.62 -22.19 7.42
C PRO A 519 22.79 -21.44 6.77
N PRO A 520 22.56 -20.69 5.67
CA PRO A 520 23.49 -19.64 5.30
C PRO A 520 23.79 -18.82 6.56
N PRO A 521 25.01 -18.29 6.78
CA PRO A 521 25.26 -17.39 7.89
C PRO A 521 24.14 -16.36 7.87
N VAL A 522 23.29 -16.38 8.91
CA VAL A 522 22.23 -15.38 9.03
C VAL A 522 22.95 -14.06 8.94
N SER A 523 22.58 -13.25 7.94
CA SER A 523 23.08 -11.90 7.84
C SER A 523 22.74 -11.24 9.16
N ALA A 524 23.74 -11.05 10.02
CA ALA A 524 23.52 -10.50 11.33
C ALA A 524 23.24 -9.00 11.18
N PRO A 525 22.32 -8.43 11.97
CA PRO A 525 22.11 -7.00 11.98
C PRO A 525 23.41 -6.27 12.35
N PRO A 526 23.56 -5.01 11.92
CA PRO A 526 24.54 -4.09 12.51
C PRO A 526 24.46 -4.15 14.04
N VAL A 527 25.59 -4.24 14.72
CA VAL A 527 25.66 -4.13 16.19
C VAL A 527 26.56 -2.96 16.53
N ILE A 528 26.04 -1.98 17.27
CA ILE A 528 26.82 -0.82 17.73
C ILE A 528 27.32 -1.13 19.14
N SER A 529 28.62 -1.38 19.30
CA SER A 529 29.20 -1.64 20.61
C SER A 529 29.48 -0.35 21.38
N SER A 530 29.86 0.72 20.69
CA SER A 530 30.19 2.02 21.28
C SER A 530 30.30 3.11 20.22
N PHE A 531 30.24 4.36 20.65
CA PHE A 531 30.62 5.51 19.81
C PHE A 531 31.41 6.53 20.64
N THR A 532 32.24 7.33 19.98
CA THR A 532 33.08 8.33 20.66
C THR A 532 33.30 9.56 19.77
N PRO A 533 33.20 10.79 20.31
CA PRO A 533 32.75 11.12 21.67
C PRO A 533 31.26 10.82 21.89
N LEU A 534 30.81 10.70 23.16
CA LEU A 534 29.39 10.50 23.49
C LEU A 534 28.54 11.77 23.28
N GLN A 535 29.20 12.90 23.01
CA GLN A 535 28.59 14.21 22.95
C GLN A 535 29.45 15.21 22.17
N GLY A 536 28.83 16.29 21.72
CA GLY A 536 29.51 17.41 21.09
C GLY A 536 28.53 18.33 20.34
N PRO A 537 28.97 19.51 19.90
CA PRO A 537 28.16 20.39 19.05
C PRO A 537 27.90 19.77 17.67
N ALA A 538 26.96 20.36 16.93
CA ALA A 538 26.72 20.02 15.53
C ALA A 538 28.03 20.03 14.72
N GLY A 539 28.19 19.05 13.83
CA GLY A 539 29.40 18.85 13.03
C GLY A 539 30.52 18.07 13.74
N THR A 540 30.36 17.70 15.01
CA THR A 540 31.33 16.84 15.73
C THR A 540 31.56 15.54 14.97
N SER A 541 32.82 15.18 14.73
CA SER A 541 33.18 13.88 14.15
C SER A 541 32.99 12.78 15.18
N VAL A 542 32.09 11.84 14.88
CA VAL A 542 31.74 10.70 15.73
C VAL A 542 32.23 9.41 15.10
N THR A 543 33.00 8.64 15.85
CA THR A 543 33.44 7.30 15.49
C THR A 543 32.52 6.28 16.12
N ILE A 544 31.74 5.56 15.31
CA ILE A 544 30.86 4.46 15.71
C ILE A 544 31.63 3.15 15.51
N THR A 545 31.75 2.34 16.56
CA THR A 545 32.44 1.05 16.55
C THR A 545 31.42 -0.08 16.76
N GLY A 546 31.60 -1.19 16.06
CA GLY A 546 30.64 -2.28 16.07
C GLY A 546 31.01 -3.43 15.14
N THR A 547 30.00 -4.17 14.67
CA THR A 547 30.14 -5.26 13.71
C THR A 547 29.00 -5.24 12.68
N ASN A 548 29.19 -5.93 11.56
CA ASN A 548 28.21 -6.11 10.47
C ASN A 548 27.77 -4.82 9.75
N PHE A 549 28.57 -3.77 9.87
CA PHE A 549 28.41 -2.57 9.04
C PHE A 549 28.77 -2.92 7.59
N ALA A 550 28.21 -2.20 6.61
CA ALA A 550 28.69 -2.34 5.25
C ALA A 550 30.09 -1.71 5.11
N SER A 551 30.95 -2.32 4.30
CA SER A 551 32.35 -1.86 4.14
C SER A 551 32.50 -0.59 3.29
N THR A 552 31.41 -0.04 2.76
CA THR A 552 31.39 1.16 1.91
C THR A 552 30.40 2.18 2.46
N VAL A 553 30.72 3.46 2.27
CA VAL A 553 29.92 4.58 2.78
C VAL A 553 28.47 4.52 2.28
N ASN A 554 28.26 4.33 0.97
CA ASN A 554 26.94 4.41 0.35
C ASN A 554 25.99 3.28 0.72
N ASN A 555 26.49 2.21 1.35
CA ASN A 555 25.69 1.07 1.79
C ASN A 555 25.34 1.13 3.29
N ASN A 556 25.66 2.25 3.95
CA ASN A 556 25.25 2.50 5.33
C ASN A 556 24.37 3.74 5.40
N ILE A 557 23.36 3.70 6.28
CA ILE A 557 22.64 4.88 6.74
C ILE A 557 22.89 4.99 8.25
N VAL A 558 23.22 6.20 8.70
CA VAL A 558 23.39 6.51 10.12
C VAL A 558 22.42 7.62 10.50
N MET A 559 21.56 7.36 11.48
CA MET A 559 20.60 8.33 12.01
C MET A 559 21.00 8.75 13.42
N PHE A 560 20.94 10.05 13.71
CA PHE A 560 21.07 10.63 15.05
C PHE A 560 19.67 11.09 15.48
N GLY A 561 18.92 10.19 16.13
CA GLY A 561 17.50 10.42 16.38
C GLY A 561 16.72 10.56 15.06
N ALA A 562 16.21 11.75 14.77
CA ALA A 562 15.35 12.02 13.62
C ALA A 562 16.09 12.41 12.32
N THR A 563 17.41 12.63 12.35
CA THR A 563 18.16 13.21 11.20
C THR A 563 19.30 12.31 10.73
N ARG A 564 19.50 12.27 9.41
CA ARG A 564 20.58 11.52 8.77
C ARG A 564 21.94 12.20 8.94
N ALA A 565 22.97 11.41 9.23
CA ALA A 565 24.35 11.85 9.31
C ALA A 565 25.11 11.67 8.00
N ASN A 566 26.02 12.62 7.74
CA ASN A 566 26.99 12.51 6.66
C ASN A 566 28.15 11.59 7.09
N ILE A 567 28.29 10.47 6.39
CA ILE A 567 29.33 9.47 6.65
C ILE A 567 30.60 9.83 5.88
N SER A 568 31.72 9.93 6.60
CA SER A 568 33.04 10.24 6.05
C SER A 568 33.82 8.97 5.66
N SER A 569 33.69 7.89 6.41
CA SER A 569 34.29 6.59 6.08
C SER A 569 33.53 5.43 6.74
N ALA A 570 33.62 4.23 6.16
CA ALA A 570 32.99 3.03 6.67
C ALA A 570 33.88 1.80 6.43
N SER A 571 33.80 0.85 7.36
CA SER A 571 34.35 -0.50 7.30
C SER A 571 33.36 -1.44 7.99
N SER A 572 33.59 -2.75 7.97
CA SER A 572 32.68 -3.72 8.63
C SER A 572 32.59 -3.59 10.15
N THR A 573 33.48 -2.79 10.78
CA THR A 573 33.55 -2.63 12.24
C THR A 573 33.57 -1.18 12.72
N GLN A 574 33.66 -0.21 11.80
CA GLN A 574 33.76 1.19 12.16
C GLN A 574 33.13 2.09 11.10
N ILE A 575 32.35 3.07 11.54
CA ILE A 575 31.82 4.18 10.73
C ILE A 575 32.27 5.50 11.36
N ILE A 576 32.80 6.43 10.56
CA ILE A 576 33.08 7.80 10.97
C ILE A 576 32.09 8.72 10.27
N CYS A 577 31.34 9.50 11.02
CA CYS A 577 30.33 10.44 10.51
C CYS A 577 30.34 11.76 11.29
N GLN A 578 29.60 12.76 10.83
CA GLN A 578 29.43 14.03 11.55
C GLN A 578 28.03 14.09 12.17
N ALA A 579 27.96 14.51 13.44
CA ALA A 579 26.70 14.73 14.15
C ALA A 579 25.87 15.84 13.45
N PRO A 580 24.66 15.56 12.97
CA PRO A 580 23.80 16.56 12.32
C PRO A 580 23.38 17.69 13.27
N ALA A 581 23.12 18.89 12.73
CA ALA A 581 22.56 19.99 13.51
C ALA A 581 21.17 19.67 14.07
N ALA A 582 20.32 19.04 13.25
CA ALA A 582 18.95 18.68 13.61
C ALA A 582 18.78 17.38 14.40
N SER A 583 19.86 16.87 15.00
CA SER A 583 19.82 15.65 15.83
C SER A 583 18.83 15.80 16.98
N THR A 584 17.96 14.81 17.15
CA THR A 584 17.05 14.74 18.30
C THR A 584 17.59 13.80 19.38
N TYR A 585 17.06 13.91 20.60
CA TYR A 585 17.44 13.00 21.68
C TYR A 585 16.93 11.58 21.40
N GLY A 586 17.85 10.67 21.08
CA GLY A 586 17.54 9.27 20.83
C GLY A 586 18.81 8.46 20.48
N PRO A 587 18.73 7.13 20.50
CA PRO A 587 19.80 6.24 20.06
C PRO A 587 20.32 6.58 18.65
N ILE A 588 21.61 6.29 18.40
CA ILE A 588 22.15 6.22 17.04
C ILE A 588 21.66 4.91 16.41
N THR A 589 21.13 5.00 15.19
CA THR A 589 20.79 3.83 14.37
C THR A 589 21.77 3.70 13.22
N VAL A 590 22.27 2.50 12.97
CA VAL A 590 23.06 2.15 11.78
C VAL A 590 22.29 1.10 11.00
N GLN A 591 22.04 1.36 9.73
CA GLN A 591 21.43 0.40 8.81
C GLN A 591 22.41 -0.02 7.73
N ASN A 592 22.41 -1.30 7.39
CA ASN A 592 23.17 -1.88 6.30
C ASN A 592 22.24 -2.17 5.11
N LEU A 593 22.37 -1.36 4.04
CA LEU A 593 21.49 -1.45 2.87
C LEU A 593 21.70 -2.72 2.03
N LEU A 594 22.76 -3.50 2.27
CA LEU A 594 22.97 -4.77 1.57
C LEU A 594 22.04 -5.89 2.07
N ASN A 595 21.63 -5.80 3.34
CA ASN A 595 20.77 -6.80 3.98
C ASN A 595 19.45 -6.22 4.50
N GLY A 596 19.30 -4.89 4.49
CA GLY A 596 18.11 -4.19 4.97
C GLY A 596 17.95 -4.19 6.49
N LEU A 597 18.97 -4.61 7.24
CA LEU A 597 18.91 -4.73 8.68
C LEU A 597 19.52 -3.52 9.37
N SER A 598 18.96 -3.17 10.52
CA SER A 598 19.36 -2.04 11.34
C SER A 598 19.85 -2.48 12.72
N GLY A 599 20.64 -1.63 13.36
CA GLY A 599 21.08 -1.79 14.74
C GLY A 599 21.05 -0.46 15.46
N THR A 600 20.69 -0.49 16.74
CA THR A 600 20.59 0.72 17.59
C THR A 600 21.65 0.70 18.69
N SER A 601 22.17 1.86 19.05
CA SER A 601 23.08 2.00 20.18
C SER A 601 22.33 1.99 21.51
N ASN A 602 22.97 1.54 22.58
CA ASN A 602 22.35 1.55 23.92
C ASN A 602 22.24 2.95 24.55
N LYS A 603 22.95 3.95 24.01
CA LYS A 603 22.95 5.32 24.51
C LYS A 603 22.67 6.32 23.40
N PRO A 604 21.96 7.42 23.66
CA PRO A 604 21.83 8.52 22.73
C PRO A 604 23.15 9.30 22.59
N PHE A 605 23.38 9.93 21.44
CA PHE A 605 24.42 10.96 21.31
C PHE A 605 23.87 12.29 21.82
N ILE A 606 24.67 13.01 22.61
CA ILE A 606 24.22 14.25 23.24
C ILE A 606 24.73 15.47 22.46
N LEU A 607 23.83 16.15 21.79
CA LEU A 607 24.12 17.42 21.13
C LEU A 607 24.33 18.52 22.19
N THR A 608 25.47 19.21 22.15
CA THR A 608 25.80 20.30 23.09
C THR A 608 25.90 21.64 22.40
N PHE A 609 25.34 22.69 22.98
CA PHE A 609 25.46 24.07 22.48
C PHE A 609 25.77 25.02 23.64
N ALA A 610 26.27 26.21 23.31
CA ALA A 610 26.81 27.15 24.28
C ALA A 610 25.71 27.90 25.06
N ASP A 611 25.30 27.38 26.22
CA ASP A 611 25.06 28.12 27.47
C ASP A 611 24.81 27.12 28.61
N SER A 612 25.22 27.45 29.84
CA SER A 612 24.88 26.69 31.04
C SER A 612 23.87 27.42 31.93
N SER A 613 23.30 28.52 31.43
CA SER A 613 22.28 29.31 32.12
C SER A 613 21.03 28.47 32.44
N ASN A 614 20.23 28.94 33.37
CA ASN A 614 18.95 28.31 33.67
C ASN A 614 17.91 28.72 32.63
N PHE A 615 16.80 28.00 32.57
CA PHE A 615 15.67 28.45 31.78
C PHE A 615 15.09 29.77 32.33
N THR A 616 14.66 30.63 31.42
CA THR A 616 13.93 31.87 31.69
C THR A 616 12.71 31.94 30.76
N SER A 617 11.81 32.89 30.98
CA SER A 617 10.65 33.08 30.10
C SER A 617 11.03 33.49 28.66
N ASN A 618 12.30 33.81 28.39
CA ASN A 618 12.82 34.15 27.06
C ASN A 618 13.74 33.06 26.47
N SER A 619 13.90 31.91 27.14
CA SER A 619 14.72 30.80 26.61
C SER A 619 14.21 30.26 25.27
N PHE A 620 12.91 30.39 25.01
CA PHE A 620 12.29 29.99 23.75
C PHE A 620 11.37 31.12 23.27
N ILE A 621 11.56 31.57 22.03
CA ILE A 621 10.79 32.68 21.44
C ILE A 621 9.96 32.16 20.27
N ASN A 622 8.72 32.61 20.14
CA ASN A 622 7.89 32.22 19.00
C ASN A 622 8.49 32.78 17.70
N GLU A 623 9.01 31.90 16.86
CA GLU A 623 9.66 32.26 15.58
C GLU A 623 8.68 32.12 14.42
N PHE A 624 7.82 31.10 14.46
CA PHE A 624 6.94 30.75 13.35
C PHE A 624 5.60 30.21 13.83
N THR A 625 4.51 30.70 13.26
CA THR A 625 3.16 30.18 13.52
C THR A 625 2.51 29.80 12.19
N MET A 626 2.05 28.56 12.09
CA MET A 626 1.27 28.07 10.94
C MET A 626 -0.21 28.00 11.32
N ASP A 627 -1.09 28.49 10.46
CA ASP A 627 -2.55 28.43 10.61
C ASP A 627 -3.17 27.54 9.53
N PHE A 628 -3.88 26.51 9.95
CA PHE A 628 -4.57 25.55 9.09
C PHE A 628 -6.01 25.98 8.75
N GLY A 629 -6.50 27.06 9.35
CA GLY A 629 -7.86 27.57 9.15
C GLY A 629 -8.92 26.94 10.06
N PHE A 630 -10.05 27.64 10.19
CA PHE A 630 -11.12 27.27 11.12
C PHE A 630 -11.65 25.84 10.91
N GLY A 631 -11.82 25.08 12.00
CA GLY A 631 -12.36 23.72 11.98
C GLY A 631 -11.34 22.60 11.71
N ILE A 632 -10.05 22.94 11.59
CA ILE A 632 -8.95 21.99 11.48
C ILE A 632 -8.10 22.11 12.74
N TYR A 633 -7.97 21.06 13.54
CA TYR A 633 -7.24 21.11 14.80
C TYR A 633 -6.09 20.10 14.82
N PRO A 634 -4.81 20.53 14.77
CA PRO A 634 -3.66 19.65 14.86
C PRO A 634 -3.60 18.98 16.25
N LYS A 635 -3.18 17.71 16.30
CA LYS A 635 -3.16 16.87 17.51
C LYS A 635 -1.76 16.35 17.80
N TYR A 636 -1.37 15.24 17.19
CA TYR A 636 -0.04 14.66 17.34
C TYR A 636 0.90 15.29 16.31
N ILE A 637 2.10 15.67 16.74
CA ILE A 637 3.09 16.36 15.89
C ILE A 637 4.46 15.76 16.18
N THR A 638 5.21 15.51 15.11
CA THR A 638 6.62 15.18 15.18
C THR A 638 7.32 15.73 13.95
N GLY A 639 8.63 15.52 13.87
CA GLY A 639 9.37 15.70 12.64
C GLY A 639 10.42 14.63 12.46
N ARG A 640 10.67 14.32 11.20
CA ARG A 640 11.54 13.23 10.75
C ARG A 640 12.04 13.57 9.35
N ASP A 641 13.32 13.35 9.10
CA ASP A 641 13.90 13.48 7.75
C ASP A 641 13.37 12.33 6.89
N LEU A 642 12.31 12.59 6.12
CA LEU A 642 11.56 11.59 5.36
C LEU A 642 12.13 11.36 3.97
N ASP A 643 12.71 12.39 3.35
CA ASP A 643 13.34 12.27 2.03
C ASP A 643 14.87 12.16 2.07
N MET A 644 15.44 12.09 3.28
CA MET A 644 16.87 11.92 3.53
C MET A 644 17.73 13.06 2.98
N ASP A 645 17.19 14.28 2.94
CA ASP A 645 17.89 15.51 2.55
C ASP A 645 18.64 16.21 3.70
N GLY A 646 18.51 15.69 4.92
CA GLY A 646 19.14 16.22 6.14
C GLY A 646 18.28 17.24 6.89
N LYS A 647 17.06 17.52 6.43
CA LYS A 647 16.11 18.43 7.08
C LYS A 647 14.87 17.65 7.54
N PRO A 648 14.54 17.65 8.84
CA PRO A 648 13.32 16.98 9.29
C PRO A 648 12.05 17.62 8.72
N GLU A 649 11.20 16.83 8.07
CA GLU A 649 9.83 17.19 7.69
C GLU A 649 8.96 17.36 8.91
N LEU A 650 7.90 18.19 8.79
CA LEU A 650 6.86 18.29 9.80
C LEU A 650 5.75 17.28 9.48
N ILE A 651 5.42 16.41 10.44
CA ILE A 651 4.35 15.42 10.33
C ILE A 651 3.33 15.69 11.44
N LEU A 652 2.04 15.71 11.10
CA LEU A 652 1.00 15.89 12.10
C LEU A 652 -0.31 15.20 11.76
N THR A 653 -1.09 14.88 12.79
CA THR A 653 -2.50 14.52 12.63
C THR A 653 -3.39 15.72 12.88
N LYS A 654 -4.46 15.85 12.09
CA LYS A 654 -5.50 16.85 12.32
C LYS A 654 -6.84 16.19 12.61
N SER A 655 -7.61 16.79 13.52
CA SER A 655 -9.03 16.47 13.71
C SER A 655 -9.92 17.45 12.93
N SER A 656 -10.78 16.93 12.05
CA SER A 656 -11.77 17.70 11.27
C SER A 656 -12.91 16.76 10.79
N ASN A 657 -13.82 17.18 9.91
CA ASN A 657 -14.72 16.26 9.21
C ASN A 657 -13.91 15.34 8.29
N GLY A 658 -13.32 14.28 8.85
CA GLY A 658 -12.30 13.42 8.25
C GLY A 658 -10.91 13.67 8.87
N ASP A 659 -10.59 12.97 9.96
CA ASP A 659 -9.25 13.08 10.59
C ASP A 659 -8.20 12.52 9.63
N SER A 660 -7.10 13.24 9.42
CA SER A 660 -6.07 12.88 8.44
C SER A 660 -4.67 13.13 8.96
N LEU A 661 -3.72 12.39 8.38
CA LEU A 661 -2.29 12.57 8.55
C LEU A 661 -1.77 13.52 7.46
N LEU A 662 -1.02 14.53 7.87
CA LEU A 662 -0.44 15.56 7.00
C LEU A 662 1.09 15.55 7.11
N VAL A 663 1.76 15.74 5.99
CA VAL A 663 3.21 15.89 5.89
C VAL A 663 3.55 17.21 5.20
N TYR A 664 4.44 17.99 5.79
CA TYR A 664 4.91 19.28 5.28
C TYR A 664 6.41 19.21 5.04
N LYS A 665 6.80 19.39 3.77
CA LYS A 665 8.22 19.47 3.40
C LYS A 665 8.92 20.62 4.12
N ASN A 666 10.06 20.35 4.72
CA ASN A 666 10.85 21.39 5.36
C ASN A 666 11.69 22.17 4.33
N ASN A 667 11.32 23.43 4.09
CA ASN A 667 12.04 24.36 3.21
C ASN A 667 12.88 25.37 4.00
N SER A 668 13.07 25.15 5.31
CA SER A 668 13.75 26.08 6.20
C SER A 668 15.20 26.31 5.77
N LEU A 669 15.67 27.54 6.01
CA LEU A 669 17.05 27.95 5.86
C LEU A 669 17.65 28.18 7.25
N PRO A 670 18.99 28.22 7.40
CA PRO A 670 19.61 28.58 8.66
C PRO A 670 18.99 29.84 9.27
N ASN A 671 18.48 29.74 10.50
CA ASN A 671 17.79 30.82 11.22
C ASN A 671 16.45 31.32 10.62
N SER A 672 15.80 30.57 9.73
CA SER A 672 14.49 30.93 9.20
C SER A 672 13.65 29.70 8.90
N ILE A 673 12.47 29.63 9.52
CA ILE A 673 11.55 28.50 9.36
C ILE A 673 10.64 28.71 8.15
N SER A 674 10.55 27.71 7.29
CA SER A 674 9.62 27.68 6.16
C SER A 674 9.21 26.25 5.82
N PHE A 675 7.92 26.06 5.55
CA PHE A 675 7.37 24.78 5.10
C PHE A 675 6.71 24.91 3.74
N GLY A 676 6.77 23.83 2.96
CA GLY A 676 6.04 23.69 1.70
C GLY A 676 4.53 23.53 1.91
N GLN A 677 3.82 23.22 0.81
CA GLN A 677 2.41 22.84 0.88
C GLN A 677 2.25 21.49 1.57
N GLY A 678 1.22 21.37 2.40
CA GLY A 678 0.94 20.13 3.14
C GLY A 678 0.35 19.04 2.24
N GLN A 679 0.95 17.86 2.25
CA GLN A 679 0.42 16.66 1.61
C GLN A 679 -0.46 15.89 2.60
N SER A 680 -1.71 15.61 2.22
CA SER A 680 -2.58 14.72 2.97
C SER A 680 -2.38 13.28 2.55
N LEU A 681 -2.14 12.39 3.51
CA LEU A 681 -2.08 10.93 3.30
C LEU A 681 -3.45 10.26 3.49
N GLY A 682 -4.52 11.06 3.56
CA GLY A 682 -5.90 10.59 3.68
C GLY A 682 -6.33 10.34 5.12
N ALA A 683 -7.55 9.78 5.25
CA ALA A 683 -8.18 9.62 6.56
C ALA A 683 -7.56 8.48 7.39
N VAL A 684 -7.27 8.76 8.66
CA VAL A 684 -6.67 7.83 9.64
C VAL A 684 -7.64 7.33 10.71
N GLY A 685 -8.82 7.94 10.88
CA GLY A 685 -9.85 7.52 11.85
C GLY A 685 -10.97 8.56 11.99
N THR A 686 -12.00 8.30 12.80
CA THR A 686 -13.13 9.25 12.99
C THR A 686 -13.24 9.85 14.39
N LEU A 687 -12.25 9.66 15.27
CA LEU A 687 -12.27 10.21 16.64
C LEU A 687 -10.85 10.58 17.14
N SER A 688 -10.37 11.76 16.76
CA SER A 688 -9.60 12.79 17.52
C SER A 688 -8.24 12.48 18.19
N ALA A 689 -7.70 11.25 18.15
CA ALA A 689 -6.46 10.94 18.89
C ALA A 689 -5.45 10.04 18.18
N ALA A 690 -5.54 9.81 16.86
CA ALA A 690 -4.59 8.98 16.12
C ALA A 690 -3.14 9.45 16.34
N ARG A 691 -2.38 8.73 17.18
CA ARG A 691 -0.92 8.85 17.29
C ARG A 691 -0.29 8.12 16.13
N PHE A 692 0.94 8.48 15.82
CA PHE A 692 1.73 7.78 14.82
C PHE A 692 3.18 7.72 15.25
N SER A 693 3.90 6.77 14.69
CA SER A 693 5.34 6.61 14.87
C SER A 693 5.99 6.40 13.50
N THR A 694 7.30 6.65 13.43
CA THR A 694 8.06 6.58 12.19
C THR A 694 9.34 5.77 12.36
N ASP A 695 9.57 4.82 11.50
CA ASP A 695 10.84 4.11 11.35
C ASP A 695 10.90 3.44 9.98
N ASP A 696 12.07 2.99 9.56
CA ASP A 696 12.20 2.25 8.29
C ASP A 696 11.78 0.78 8.48
N LEU A 697 10.58 0.43 8.00
CA LEU A 697 9.97 -0.88 8.26
C LEU A 697 10.39 -1.93 7.23
N ASP A 698 10.75 -1.55 6.01
CA ASP A 698 11.13 -2.53 4.98
C ASP A 698 12.63 -2.61 4.71
N GLY A 699 13.41 -1.69 5.26
CA GLY A 699 14.85 -1.71 5.16
C GLY A 699 15.38 -1.08 3.87
N ASP A 700 14.59 -0.23 3.20
CA ASP A 700 15.00 0.46 1.97
C ASP A 700 15.76 1.78 2.20
N GLY A 701 15.85 2.20 3.46
CA GLY A 701 16.57 3.39 3.88
C GLY A 701 15.73 4.66 3.96
N LEU A 702 14.41 4.57 3.87
CA LEU A 702 13.48 5.69 4.06
C LEU A 702 12.57 5.42 5.27
N PRO A 703 12.31 6.39 6.17
CA PRO A 703 11.44 6.13 7.31
C PRO A 703 9.98 6.10 6.85
N ASP A 704 9.27 5.03 7.22
CA ASP A 704 7.83 4.85 7.00
C ASP A 704 7.02 5.46 8.14
N ILE A 705 5.69 5.53 7.97
CA ILE A 705 4.78 6.03 9.02
C ILE A 705 3.74 4.97 9.38
N VAL A 706 3.57 4.70 10.67
CA VAL A 706 2.48 3.87 11.21
C VAL A 706 1.54 4.71 12.05
N ALA A 707 0.26 4.77 11.68
CA ALA A 707 -0.77 5.55 12.36
C ALA A 707 -1.84 4.66 13.02
N ALA A 708 -2.18 4.97 14.27
CA ALA A 708 -3.30 4.36 14.99
C ALA A 708 -4.63 4.83 14.40
N THR A 709 -5.64 3.96 14.38
CA THR A 709 -6.94 4.27 13.77
C THR A 709 -8.08 4.34 14.77
N ASN A 710 -7.87 3.91 16.02
CA ASN A 710 -8.90 3.70 17.02
C ASN A 710 -9.93 2.60 16.65
N PHE A 711 -9.64 1.81 15.63
CA PHE A 711 -10.41 0.61 15.24
C PHE A 711 -9.57 -0.66 15.51
N PHE A 712 -9.76 -1.71 14.73
CA PHE A 712 -9.05 -3.00 14.83
C PHE A 712 -7.84 -3.08 13.87
N ASN A 713 -7.29 -1.93 13.49
CA ASN A 713 -6.14 -1.85 12.59
C ASN A 713 -5.26 -0.62 12.86
N VAL A 714 -4.06 -0.66 12.30
CA VAL A 714 -3.16 0.49 12.09
C VAL A 714 -2.97 0.68 10.59
N PHE A 715 -2.73 1.92 10.16
CA PHE A 715 -2.38 2.23 8.77
C PHE A 715 -0.88 2.44 8.65
N VAL A 716 -0.27 1.74 7.70
CA VAL A 716 1.15 1.86 7.39
C VAL A 716 1.30 2.56 6.04
N TYR A 717 2.07 3.64 6.03
CA TYR A 717 2.36 4.45 4.86
C TYR A 717 3.82 4.21 4.49
N ARG A 718 4.03 3.38 3.47
CA ARG A 718 5.37 3.12 2.96
C ARG A 718 5.90 4.36 2.25
N ASN A 719 7.05 4.85 2.69
CA ASN A 719 7.73 5.99 2.12
C ASN A 719 8.48 5.56 0.85
N ASN A 720 8.32 6.32 -0.23
CA ASN A 720 9.08 6.14 -1.46
C ASN A 720 9.57 7.48 -2.00
N SER A 721 9.87 8.39 -1.08
CA SER A 721 10.38 9.74 -1.34
C SER A 721 11.73 9.71 -2.04
N ASN A 722 12.03 10.79 -2.75
CA ASN A 722 13.37 11.08 -3.27
C ASN A 722 13.85 12.37 -2.60
N PRO A 723 15.17 12.59 -2.38
CA PRO A 723 15.67 13.80 -1.75
C PRO A 723 15.06 15.08 -2.35
N GLY A 724 14.37 15.85 -1.53
CA GLY A 724 13.64 17.05 -1.89
C GLY A 724 12.20 16.83 -2.40
N THR A 725 11.66 15.62 -2.44
CA THR A 725 10.28 15.32 -2.86
C THR A 725 9.64 14.25 -1.98
N ILE A 726 8.59 14.62 -1.25
CA ILE A 726 7.82 13.72 -0.38
C ILE A 726 6.82 12.89 -1.19
N GLN A 727 6.89 11.57 -1.07
CA GLN A 727 5.98 10.61 -1.70
C GLN A 727 5.76 9.38 -0.83
N PHE A 728 4.55 8.84 -0.89
CA PHE A 728 4.15 7.61 -0.19
C PHE A 728 3.35 6.71 -1.12
N GLN A 729 3.47 5.40 -0.91
CA GLN A 729 2.60 4.40 -1.53
C GLN A 729 1.18 4.45 -0.92
N PRO A 730 0.18 3.83 -1.57
CA PRO A 730 -1.13 3.63 -0.96
C PRO A 730 -1.01 2.94 0.41
N LYS A 731 -1.80 3.40 1.38
CA LYS A 731 -1.73 2.86 2.75
C LYS A 731 -1.98 1.35 2.80
N LEU A 732 -1.15 0.66 3.57
CA LEU A 732 -1.34 -0.73 3.95
C LEU A 732 -2.15 -0.79 5.25
N ILE A 733 -3.13 -1.68 5.33
CA ILE A 733 -3.95 -1.88 6.53
C ILE A 733 -3.42 -3.11 7.26
N VAL A 734 -2.92 -2.91 8.48
CA VAL A 734 -2.37 -3.98 9.33
C VAL A 734 -3.30 -4.19 10.52
N GLN A 735 -3.71 -5.43 10.78
CA GLN A 735 -4.61 -5.72 11.90
C GLN A 735 -3.93 -5.49 13.24
N SER A 736 -4.65 -4.84 14.16
CA SER A 736 -4.29 -4.68 15.56
C SER A 736 -5.46 -5.15 16.43
N GLY A 737 -5.31 -5.06 17.75
CA GLY A 737 -6.43 -5.15 18.67
C GLY A 737 -7.39 -3.96 18.51
N VAL A 738 -8.56 -4.07 19.11
CA VAL A 738 -9.62 -3.06 18.99
C VAL A 738 -9.29 -1.81 19.81
N GLY A 739 -9.41 -0.64 19.18
CA GLY A 739 -9.17 0.66 19.80
C GLY A 739 -7.70 1.04 19.82
N SER A 740 -6.96 0.89 18.72
CA SER A 740 -5.55 1.30 18.62
C SER A 740 -5.36 2.78 18.99
N GLN A 741 -4.54 3.07 20.02
CA GLN A 741 -4.30 4.43 20.54
C GLN A 741 -2.86 4.92 20.30
N ASP A 742 -1.87 4.06 20.53
CA ASP A 742 -0.46 4.40 20.47
C ASP A 742 0.37 3.27 19.87
N ILE A 743 1.51 3.61 19.27
CA ILE A 743 2.41 2.66 18.60
C ILE A 743 3.84 2.96 19.03
N SER A 744 4.53 1.93 19.52
CA SER A 744 5.98 1.91 19.63
C SER A 744 6.55 1.05 18.50
N ILE A 745 7.55 1.58 17.80
CA ILE A 745 8.27 0.89 16.72
C ILE A 745 9.69 0.64 17.19
N THR A 746 10.07 -0.63 17.32
CA THR A 746 11.43 -1.01 17.74
C THR A 746 11.67 -2.49 17.43
N ASP A 747 12.92 -2.88 17.22
CA ASP A 747 13.29 -4.29 17.05
C ASP A 747 13.16 -5.03 18.40
N LEU A 748 12.11 -5.85 18.54
CA LEU A 748 11.79 -6.54 19.80
C LEU A 748 12.46 -7.91 19.88
N ASP A 749 12.84 -8.53 18.77
CA ASP A 749 13.49 -9.84 18.76
C ASP A 749 14.98 -9.80 18.40
N ASN A 750 15.53 -8.61 18.18
CA ASN A 750 16.92 -8.34 17.79
C ASN A 750 17.30 -9.00 16.45
N ASP A 751 16.34 -9.15 15.52
CA ASP A 751 16.60 -9.67 14.17
C ASP A 751 17.04 -8.60 13.15
N GLY A 752 17.05 -7.33 13.57
CA GLY A 752 17.44 -6.16 12.78
C GLY A 752 16.29 -5.43 12.12
N ARG A 753 15.04 -5.88 12.31
CA ARG A 753 13.84 -5.31 11.69
C ARG A 753 12.96 -4.71 12.78
N PRO A 754 12.55 -3.44 12.66
CA PRO A 754 11.71 -2.83 13.68
C PRO A 754 10.30 -3.44 13.70
N ASP A 755 9.88 -3.95 14.85
CA ASP A 755 8.55 -4.50 15.12
C ASP A 755 7.57 -3.44 15.64
N LEU A 756 6.28 -3.79 15.69
CA LEU A 756 5.25 -2.90 16.25
C LEU A 756 4.72 -3.43 17.59
N ALA A 757 4.65 -2.56 18.59
CA ALA A 757 3.82 -2.73 19.77
C ALA A 757 2.70 -1.68 19.77
N VAL A 758 1.44 -2.13 19.80
CA VAL A 758 0.26 -1.26 19.65
C VAL A 758 -0.61 -1.34 20.89
N ALA A 759 -0.83 -0.21 21.58
CA ALA A 759 -1.76 -0.13 22.70
C ALA A 759 -3.21 -0.13 22.19
N CYS A 760 -4.04 -1.07 22.65
CA CYS A 760 -5.42 -1.26 22.19
C CYS A 760 -6.41 -1.07 23.35
N PHE A 761 -7.02 0.11 23.40
CA PHE A 761 -7.86 0.59 24.49
C PHE A 761 -9.12 -0.28 24.68
N ASN A 762 -9.92 -0.47 23.63
CA ASN A 762 -11.22 -1.15 23.73
C ASN A 762 -11.08 -2.65 24.01
N GLN A 763 -9.95 -3.25 23.65
CA GLN A 763 -9.67 -4.67 23.91
C GLN A 763 -8.84 -4.89 25.19
N SER A 764 -8.30 -3.84 25.83
CA SER A 764 -7.39 -3.94 26.98
C SER A 764 -6.19 -4.86 26.70
N THR A 765 -5.52 -4.64 25.56
CA THR A 765 -4.38 -5.47 25.13
C THR A 765 -3.27 -4.59 24.55
N LEU A 766 -2.05 -5.13 24.51
CA LEU A 766 -1.04 -4.72 23.55
C LEU A 766 -1.00 -5.73 22.41
N SER A 767 -1.16 -5.26 21.17
CA SER A 767 -0.88 -6.09 20.00
C SER A 767 0.59 -5.97 19.62
N ILE A 768 1.27 -7.10 19.64
CA ILE A 768 2.66 -7.27 19.18
C ILE A 768 2.62 -7.80 17.76
N ILE A 769 3.24 -7.09 16.83
CA ILE A 769 3.20 -7.40 15.41
C ILE A 769 4.64 -7.46 14.91
N ARG A 770 5.14 -8.69 14.72
CA ARG A 770 6.51 -8.92 14.26
C ARG A 770 6.67 -8.53 12.80
N ASN A 771 7.73 -7.80 12.49
CA ASN A 771 8.08 -7.36 11.15
C ASN A 771 8.79 -8.49 10.37
N THR A 772 8.29 -8.80 9.18
CA THR A 772 8.86 -9.82 8.29
C THR A 772 9.27 -9.24 6.93
N SER A 773 9.29 -7.91 6.82
CA SER A 773 9.50 -7.15 5.59
C SER A 773 10.83 -7.47 4.90
N SER A 774 10.92 -7.17 3.62
CA SER A 774 12.17 -7.22 2.86
C SER A 774 12.38 -5.87 2.17
N PRO A 775 13.62 -5.47 1.83
CA PRO A 775 13.90 -4.17 1.20
C PRO A 775 12.90 -3.83 0.09
N GLY A 776 12.15 -2.77 0.34
CA GLY A 776 11.13 -2.23 -0.54
C GLY A 776 9.78 -2.97 -0.58
N HIS A 777 9.51 -3.85 0.39
CA HIS A 777 8.24 -4.54 0.57
C HIS A 777 7.92 -4.75 2.06
N ILE A 778 6.97 -3.98 2.58
CA ILE A 778 6.46 -4.13 3.94
C ILE A 778 5.61 -5.40 4.09
N SER A 779 5.94 -6.25 5.07
CA SER A 779 5.12 -7.37 5.51
C SER A 779 5.25 -7.63 7.00
N PHE A 780 4.18 -8.15 7.61
CA PHE A 780 4.13 -8.47 9.03
C PHE A 780 3.67 -9.91 9.26
N ALA A 781 4.10 -10.51 10.36
CA ALA A 781 3.51 -11.73 10.88
C ALA A 781 2.10 -11.46 11.45
N ALA A 782 1.37 -12.52 11.77
CA ALA A 782 0.11 -12.39 12.49
C ALA A 782 0.34 -11.74 13.85
N LYS A 783 -0.54 -10.81 14.23
CA LYS A 783 -0.47 -10.14 15.54
C LYS A 783 -0.62 -11.13 16.68
N THR A 784 0.08 -10.88 17.78
CA THR A 784 -0.10 -11.54 19.07
C THR A 784 -0.59 -10.53 20.09
N ASP A 785 -1.73 -10.77 20.72
CA ASP A 785 -2.24 -9.86 21.76
C ASP A 785 -1.76 -10.32 23.14
N ILE A 786 -1.22 -9.38 23.92
CA ILE A 786 -0.85 -9.57 25.32
C ILE A 786 -1.87 -8.80 26.17
N ALA A 787 -2.47 -9.47 27.15
CA ALA A 787 -3.46 -8.86 28.02
C ALA A 787 -2.85 -7.78 28.93
N ALA A 788 -3.46 -6.59 28.90
CA ALA A 788 -3.26 -5.53 29.88
C ALA A 788 -4.32 -5.66 30.99
N PRO A 789 -4.04 -5.22 32.23
CA PRO A 789 -4.99 -5.32 33.35
C PRO A 789 -6.22 -4.41 33.17
N SER A 790 -6.14 -3.39 32.31
CA SER A 790 -7.22 -2.46 31.97
C SER A 790 -6.90 -1.81 30.60
N PRO A 791 -7.77 -0.94 30.02
CA PRO A 791 -7.53 -0.33 28.73
C PRO A 791 -6.12 0.28 28.57
N ALA A 792 -5.33 -0.26 27.65
CA ALA A 792 -3.99 0.24 27.34
C ALA A 792 -4.09 1.50 26.49
N VAL A 793 -3.41 2.57 26.89
CA VAL A 793 -3.50 3.90 26.23
C VAL A 793 -2.19 4.27 25.53
N ILE A 794 -1.06 3.98 26.18
CA ILE A 794 0.28 4.43 25.75
C ILE A 794 1.22 3.24 25.85
N CYS A 795 2.17 3.14 24.93
CA CYS A 795 3.26 2.16 25.00
C CYS A 795 4.59 2.81 24.63
N SER A 796 5.64 2.45 25.34
CA SER A 796 7.02 2.85 25.08
C SER A 796 7.93 1.63 25.24
N ALA A 797 9.05 1.61 24.50
CA ALA A 797 9.98 0.49 24.51
C ALA A 797 11.43 0.96 24.70
N GLY A 798 12.19 0.22 25.50
CA GLY A 798 13.56 0.55 25.88
C GLY A 798 14.19 -0.56 26.72
N ASP A 799 15.52 -0.66 26.73
CA ASP A 799 16.25 -1.69 27.47
C ASP A 799 16.38 -1.29 28.95
N LEU A 800 15.46 -1.74 29.80
CA LEU A 800 15.34 -1.29 31.19
C LEU A 800 16.27 -2.04 32.14
N ASP A 801 16.69 -3.26 31.81
CA ASP A 801 17.60 -4.03 32.65
C ASP A 801 19.04 -4.10 32.12
N GLY A 802 19.30 -3.54 30.93
CA GLY A 802 20.61 -3.46 30.32
C GLY A 802 21.07 -4.78 29.70
N ASP A 803 20.15 -5.70 29.38
CA ASP A 803 20.46 -6.98 28.75
C ASP A 803 20.57 -6.92 27.21
N GLY A 804 20.33 -5.73 26.63
CA GLY A 804 20.40 -5.47 25.19
C GLY A 804 19.11 -5.77 24.45
N LYS A 805 18.01 -6.11 25.13
CA LYS A 805 16.69 -6.31 24.53
C LYS A 805 15.74 -5.18 24.92
N LYS A 806 14.86 -4.78 24.01
CA LYS A 806 13.92 -3.68 24.27
C LYS A 806 12.71 -4.19 25.07
N ASP A 807 12.60 -3.80 26.34
CA ASP A 807 11.43 -4.04 27.17
C ASP A 807 10.27 -3.12 26.78
N ILE A 808 9.05 -3.48 27.14
CA ILE A 808 7.86 -2.65 26.89
C ILE A 808 7.25 -2.17 28.20
N VAL A 809 6.91 -0.89 28.25
CA VAL A 809 6.08 -0.30 29.29
C VAL A 809 4.80 0.21 28.66
N THR A 810 3.66 -0.16 29.22
CA THR A 810 2.37 0.41 28.86
C THR A 810 1.74 1.15 30.02
N GLN A 811 1.02 2.23 29.74
CA GLN A 811 0.16 2.86 30.72
C GLN A 811 -1.29 2.43 30.51
N ASN A 812 -1.91 1.95 31.58
CA ASN A 812 -3.27 1.44 31.59
C ASN A 812 -4.22 2.41 32.29
N TYR A 813 -5.37 2.63 31.68
CA TYR A 813 -6.46 3.42 32.25
C TYR A 813 -7.34 2.52 33.12
N ILE A 814 -7.41 2.78 34.43
CA ILE A 814 -8.26 1.99 35.35
C ILE A 814 -9.60 2.69 35.55
N ASN A 815 -9.56 3.95 35.97
CA ASN A 815 -10.74 4.80 36.11
C ASN A 815 -10.33 6.29 36.12
N ALA A 816 -11.30 7.19 36.29
CA ALA A 816 -11.08 8.63 36.29
C ALA A 816 -10.09 9.14 37.35
N SER A 817 -9.76 8.35 38.38
CA SER A 817 -8.85 8.72 39.48
C SER A 817 -7.63 7.80 39.65
N SER A 818 -7.39 6.85 38.74
CA SER A 818 -6.25 5.92 38.85
C SER A 818 -5.78 5.35 37.51
N SER A 819 -4.46 5.16 37.40
CA SER A 819 -3.78 4.48 36.32
C SER A 819 -2.68 3.57 36.86
N SER A 820 -2.21 2.63 36.05
CA SER A 820 -1.05 1.80 36.35
C SER A 820 -0.11 1.74 35.15
N LEU A 821 1.14 1.35 35.39
CA LEU A 821 2.03 0.88 34.34
C LEU A 821 2.06 -0.64 34.36
N SER A 822 2.05 -1.30 33.20
CA SER A 822 2.48 -2.70 33.09
C SER A 822 3.84 -2.75 32.40
N VAL A 823 4.78 -3.49 32.99
CA VAL A 823 6.13 -3.68 32.47
C VAL A 823 6.26 -5.11 31.97
N PHE A 824 6.74 -5.25 30.73
CA PHE A 824 6.96 -6.52 30.04
C PHE A 824 8.44 -6.66 29.73
N ARG A 825 9.15 -7.44 30.56
CA ARG A 825 10.56 -7.75 30.31
C ARG A 825 10.69 -8.63 29.07
N ASN A 826 11.59 -8.25 28.16
CA ASN A 826 11.78 -8.91 26.89
C ASN A 826 12.68 -10.16 27.02
N LEU A 827 12.17 -11.31 26.59
CA LEU A 827 12.88 -12.59 26.57
C LEU A 827 13.15 -13.10 25.14
N SER A 828 12.82 -12.29 24.15
CA SER A 828 12.81 -12.65 22.73
C SER A 828 14.17 -13.13 22.25
N VAL A 829 14.13 -13.89 21.16
CA VAL A 829 15.29 -14.34 20.39
C VAL A 829 15.01 -14.04 18.92
N PRO A 830 16.03 -13.82 18.07
CA PRO A 830 15.82 -13.46 16.68
C PRO A 830 14.86 -14.44 15.99
N GLY A 831 13.75 -13.93 15.44
CA GLY A 831 12.71 -14.76 14.85
C GLY A 831 11.46 -14.95 15.71
N THR A 832 11.50 -14.65 17.00
CA THR A 832 10.41 -14.95 17.95
C THR A 832 10.36 -13.94 19.09
N ILE A 833 9.24 -13.20 19.15
CA ILE A 833 8.98 -12.26 20.23
C ILE A 833 8.34 -12.98 21.43
N GLN A 834 8.93 -12.82 22.61
CA GLN A 834 8.44 -13.38 23.87
C GLN A 834 8.75 -12.43 25.04
N PHE A 835 7.82 -12.32 25.97
CA PHE A 835 7.99 -11.55 27.20
C PHE A 835 7.90 -12.43 28.45
N ALA A 836 8.53 -11.98 29.54
CA ALA A 836 8.31 -12.54 30.87
C ALA A 836 6.89 -12.24 31.37
N ALA A 837 6.53 -12.81 32.52
CA ALA A 837 5.30 -12.44 33.20
C ALA A 837 5.31 -10.93 33.51
N ARG A 838 4.23 -10.24 33.14
CA ARG A 838 4.07 -8.81 33.45
C ARG A 838 4.09 -8.57 34.95
N PHE A 839 4.55 -7.40 35.35
CA PHE A 839 4.24 -6.85 36.67
C PHE A 839 3.75 -5.41 36.52
N ASP A 840 2.94 -4.98 37.48
CA ASP A 840 2.26 -3.69 37.43
C ASP A 840 2.83 -2.75 38.49
N ILE A 841 3.01 -1.48 38.13
CA ILE A 841 3.44 -0.39 39.01
C ILE A 841 2.27 0.59 39.16
N ALA A 842 1.93 0.94 40.39
CA ALA A 842 0.89 1.92 40.65
C ALA A 842 1.39 3.34 40.31
N VAL A 843 0.56 4.12 39.61
CA VAL A 843 0.82 5.55 39.35
C VAL A 843 -0.05 6.35 40.33
N ALA A 844 0.59 7.04 41.26
CA ALA A 844 -0.11 7.71 42.36
C ALA A 844 -0.84 8.99 41.88
N ASN A 845 -1.97 9.32 42.51
CA ASN A 845 -2.67 10.61 42.32
C ASN A 845 -3.01 10.99 40.86
N SER A 846 -3.15 10.01 39.96
CA SER A 846 -3.46 10.26 38.54
C SER A 846 -4.97 10.34 38.32
N ALA A 847 -5.57 11.49 38.61
CA ALA A 847 -6.89 11.77 38.06
C ALA A 847 -6.74 12.14 36.60
N LEU A 848 -7.23 11.26 35.70
CA LEU A 848 -7.32 11.36 34.24
C LEU A 848 -6.11 10.82 33.42
N ASN A 849 -6.45 10.46 32.17
CA ASN A 849 -5.73 9.62 31.22
C ASN A 849 -4.21 9.85 31.15
N GLY A 850 -3.44 8.77 31.19
CA GLY A 850 -2.02 8.81 30.83
C GLY A 850 -1.74 9.65 29.58
N LYS A 851 -0.79 10.59 29.67
CA LYS A 851 -0.47 11.52 28.57
C LYS A 851 0.81 11.12 27.85
N ALA A 852 1.82 10.69 28.59
CA ALA A 852 3.06 10.20 28.03
C ALA A 852 3.79 9.27 29.00
N VAL A 853 4.51 8.29 28.44
CA VAL A 853 5.49 7.47 29.14
C VAL A 853 6.78 7.58 28.34
N HIS A 854 7.82 8.15 28.94
CA HIS A 854 9.13 8.30 28.33
C HIS A 854 10.15 7.44 29.07
N ILE A 855 11.12 6.93 28.30
CA ILE A 855 12.24 6.12 28.81
C ILE A 855 13.51 6.92 28.56
N ALA A 856 14.15 7.39 29.63
CA ALA A 856 15.35 8.22 29.55
C ALA A 856 16.15 8.14 30.84
N ASP A 857 17.48 8.15 30.75
CA ASP A 857 18.37 8.24 31.91
C ASP A 857 18.34 9.68 32.48
N MET A 858 17.50 9.91 33.48
CA MET A 858 17.21 11.25 34.01
C MET A 858 18.24 11.69 35.04
N ASP A 859 18.86 10.76 35.76
CA ASP A 859 19.88 11.08 36.75
C ASP A 859 21.32 10.84 36.27
N LEU A 860 21.52 10.34 35.04
CA LEU A 860 22.81 10.07 34.41
C LEU A 860 23.61 8.94 35.09
N ASP A 861 22.95 7.97 35.70
CA ASP A 861 23.60 6.77 36.27
C ASP A 861 23.89 5.67 35.23
N GLY A 862 23.43 5.85 34.00
CA GLY A 862 23.59 4.92 32.89
C GLY A 862 22.48 3.89 32.75
N LYS A 863 21.41 3.99 33.55
CA LYS A 863 20.20 3.16 33.45
C LYS A 863 19.02 4.03 33.03
N PRO A 864 18.20 3.59 32.06
CA PRO A 864 17.08 4.39 31.62
C PRO A 864 15.94 4.37 32.65
N ASP A 865 15.50 5.56 33.09
CA ASP A 865 14.39 5.77 34.02
C ASP A 865 13.04 5.83 33.29
N LEU A 866 11.94 5.71 34.05
CA LEU A 866 10.60 5.96 33.53
C LEU A 866 10.10 7.33 33.98
N VAL A 867 9.64 8.13 33.02
CA VAL A 867 8.95 9.40 33.28
C VAL A 867 7.52 9.29 32.79
N VAL A 868 6.58 9.40 33.73
CA VAL A 868 5.15 9.33 33.47
C VAL A 868 4.55 10.71 33.62
N VAL A 869 3.88 11.19 32.57
CA VAL A 869 3.13 12.44 32.59
C VAL A 869 1.65 12.12 32.69
N THR A 870 1.00 12.64 33.73
CA THR A 870 -0.44 12.53 33.98
C THR A 870 -1.09 13.91 33.90
N ASP A 871 -2.41 14.00 33.99
CA ASP A 871 -3.11 15.30 33.94
C ASP A 871 -2.70 16.29 35.03
N ASN A 872 -2.26 15.84 36.22
CA ASN A 872 -2.03 16.76 37.35
C ASN A 872 -0.63 16.63 37.97
N ASN A 873 0.20 15.70 37.50
CA ASN A 873 1.56 15.52 37.98
C ASN A 873 2.44 14.85 36.91
N TYR A 874 3.75 14.94 37.11
CA TYR A 874 4.69 14.02 36.50
C TYR A 874 5.41 13.21 37.58
N GLN A 875 5.76 11.97 37.24
CA GLN A 875 6.39 11.02 38.15
C GLN A 875 7.63 10.42 37.49
N ILE A 876 8.75 10.42 38.19
CA ILE A 876 10.02 9.86 37.72
C ILE A 876 10.35 8.64 38.59
N PHE A 877 10.39 7.47 37.96
CA PHE A 877 10.77 6.20 38.58
C PHE A 877 12.22 5.92 38.25
N LEU A 878 13.11 6.14 39.22
CA LEU A 878 14.53 5.87 39.05
C LEU A 878 14.78 4.36 38.93
N ASN A 879 15.53 3.98 37.91
CA ASN A 879 15.78 2.61 37.54
C ASN A 879 16.84 1.97 38.44
N THR A 880 16.45 0.96 39.21
CA THR A 880 17.36 0.21 40.10
C THR A 880 17.68 -1.18 39.57
N SER A 881 17.29 -1.46 38.33
CA SER A 881 17.37 -2.78 37.70
C SER A 881 18.79 -3.33 37.68
N THR A 882 18.86 -4.65 37.58
CA THR A 882 20.07 -5.42 37.32
C THR A 882 19.81 -6.28 36.09
N THR A 883 20.84 -6.62 35.31
CA THR A 883 20.69 -7.45 34.10
C THR A 883 19.89 -8.71 34.42
N GLY A 884 18.73 -8.86 33.77
CA GLY A 884 17.84 -9.97 34.03
C GLY A 884 16.65 -9.67 34.96
N SER A 885 16.55 -8.48 35.54
CA SER A 885 15.51 -8.13 36.51
C SER A 885 15.24 -6.64 36.53
N ILE A 886 14.03 -6.26 36.13
CA ILE A 886 13.57 -4.86 36.13
C ILE A 886 13.05 -4.46 37.52
N SER A 887 13.53 -3.34 38.05
CA SER A 887 13.04 -2.75 39.30
C SER A 887 13.21 -1.23 39.33
N PHE A 888 12.35 -0.56 40.08
CA PHE A 888 12.37 0.90 40.23
C PHE A 888 12.33 1.30 41.70
N ALA A 889 12.96 2.44 42.03
CA ALA A 889 12.81 3.09 43.32
C ALA A 889 11.39 3.68 43.48
N ALA A 890 11.07 4.17 44.67
CA ALA A 890 9.85 4.95 44.87
C ALA A 890 9.87 6.21 43.97
N PRO A 891 8.76 6.55 43.30
CA PRO A 891 8.76 7.65 42.35
C PRO A 891 8.93 9.00 43.02
N VAL A 892 9.67 9.89 42.36
CA VAL A 892 9.64 11.32 42.67
C VAL A 892 8.41 11.92 41.99
N ILE A 893 7.50 12.48 42.77
CA ILE A 893 6.20 13.01 42.31
C ILE A 893 6.22 14.53 42.41
N THR A 894 6.01 15.23 41.29
CA THR A 894 5.82 16.68 41.27
C THR A 894 4.42 17.01 40.77
N ASN A 895 3.62 17.63 41.64
CA ASN A 895 2.29 18.10 41.28
C ASN A 895 2.38 19.35 40.40
N VAL A 896 1.54 19.40 39.37
CA VAL A 896 1.41 20.52 38.44
C VAL A 896 0.12 21.27 38.76
N THR A 897 0.17 22.61 38.70
CA THR A 897 -1.01 23.45 38.84
C THR A 897 -1.79 23.48 37.51
N GLY A 898 -3.03 22.96 37.49
CA GLY A 898 -3.87 22.88 36.28
C GLY A 898 -3.76 21.52 35.57
N PHE A 899 -4.46 21.36 34.45
CA PHE A 899 -4.46 20.10 33.66
C PHE A 899 -3.33 20.07 32.63
N VAL A 900 -2.63 18.95 32.53
CA VAL A 900 -1.58 18.65 31.55
C VAL A 900 -2.17 17.82 30.41
N TYR A 901 -1.85 18.18 29.17
CA TYR A 901 -2.35 17.50 27.97
C TYR A 901 -1.30 16.67 27.23
N GLY A 902 -0.02 16.89 27.54
CA GLY A 902 1.13 16.23 26.91
C GLY A 902 2.44 16.74 27.47
N GLY A 903 3.53 16.05 27.16
CA GLY A 903 4.89 16.44 27.52
C GLY A 903 5.92 15.54 26.85
N PHE A 904 7.17 16.01 26.79
CA PHE A 904 8.29 15.29 26.22
C PHE A 904 9.59 15.55 27.00
N ILE A 905 10.59 14.72 26.72
CA ILE A 905 11.93 14.82 27.28
C ILE A 905 12.91 15.12 26.14
N GLY A 906 13.81 16.08 26.35
CA GLY A 906 14.84 16.43 25.37
C GLY A 906 15.95 17.30 25.96
N HIS A 907 17.09 17.40 25.28
CA HIS A 907 18.19 18.28 25.70
C HIS A 907 17.94 19.73 25.33
N LEU A 908 17.12 20.43 26.11
CA LEU A 908 16.66 21.78 25.81
C LEU A 908 17.65 22.86 26.29
N SER A 909 18.43 22.57 27.33
CA SER A 909 19.38 23.50 27.95
C SER A 909 20.83 23.39 27.43
N GLY A 910 21.17 22.31 26.72
CA GLY A 910 22.52 22.07 26.19
C GLY A 910 23.54 21.53 27.21
N ASP A 911 23.13 21.24 28.45
CA ASP A 911 24.01 20.91 29.59
C ASP A 911 24.24 19.40 29.83
N ARG A 912 23.91 18.58 28.83
CA ARG A 912 23.97 17.11 28.80
C ARG A 912 22.87 16.36 29.53
N LYS A 913 21.97 17.05 30.23
CA LYS A 913 20.90 16.40 30.99
C LYS A 913 19.59 16.49 30.20
N PRO A 914 18.79 15.41 30.15
CA PRO A 914 17.48 15.48 29.51
C PRO A 914 16.54 16.33 30.36
N ASP A 915 16.00 17.40 29.76
CA ASP A 915 15.06 18.32 30.38
C ASP A 915 13.61 17.89 30.11
N LEU A 916 12.68 18.36 30.94
CA LEU A 916 11.25 18.05 30.82
C LEU A 916 10.49 19.26 30.29
N MET A 917 9.57 19.03 29.35
CA MET A 917 8.57 19.99 28.92
C MET A 917 7.17 19.41 29.07
N TYR A 918 6.21 20.22 29.51
CA TYR A 918 4.78 19.86 29.51
C TYR A 918 3.88 21.07 29.25
N GLY A 919 2.71 20.82 28.64
CA GLY A 919 1.69 21.84 28.39
C GLY A 919 0.72 21.98 29.57
N ARG A 920 0.20 23.19 29.84
CA ARG A 920 -0.84 23.42 30.86
C ARG A 920 -2.14 23.96 30.25
N ASN A 921 -3.28 23.56 30.82
CA ASN A 921 -4.62 24.03 30.50
C ASN A 921 -4.91 25.36 31.22
N SER A 922 -5.63 26.27 30.55
CA SER A 922 -6.15 27.54 31.09
C SER A 922 -5.11 28.64 31.31
N PHE A 923 -3.87 28.39 30.91
CA PHE A 923 -2.78 29.34 30.94
C PHE A 923 -2.23 29.40 29.52
N ARG A 924 -2.00 30.60 28.97
CA ARG A 924 -1.37 30.81 27.66
C ARG A 924 0.12 30.38 27.67
N TYR A 925 0.47 29.26 28.30
CA TYR A 925 1.85 28.90 28.62
C TYR A 925 2.11 27.41 28.42
N PHE A 926 3.34 27.10 28.03
CA PHE A 926 3.94 25.79 28.29
C PHE A 926 5.05 25.92 29.32
N THR A 927 5.36 24.82 29.99
CA THR A 927 6.35 24.79 31.07
C THR A 927 7.56 23.96 30.67
N ILE A 928 8.74 24.46 30.99
CA ILE A 928 10.00 23.74 30.90
C ILE A 928 10.63 23.62 32.28
N VAL A 929 11.26 22.48 32.53
CA VAL A 929 11.92 22.16 33.80
C VAL A 929 13.33 21.70 33.46
N LYS A 930 14.32 22.45 33.94
CA LYS A 930 15.72 22.09 33.74
C LYS A 930 16.06 20.92 34.64
N ASN A 931 16.68 19.90 34.07
CA ASN A 931 17.22 18.80 34.82
C ASN A 931 18.63 19.16 35.26
N ASN A 932 18.83 19.27 36.57
CA ASN A 932 20.13 19.57 37.15
C ASN A 932 20.67 18.40 38.00
N SER A 933 20.25 17.18 37.67
CA SER A 933 20.64 15.95 38.35
C SER A 933 22.14 15.69 38.26
N SER A 934 22.64 14.88 39.20
CA SER A 934 23.99 14.31 39.16
C SER A 934 23.86 12.78 39.12
N PRO A 935 24.84 12.02 38.59
CA PRO A 935 24.77 10.56 38.51
C PRO A 935 24.20 9.90 39.78
N GLY A 936 23.03 9.25 39.65
CA GLY A 936 22.34 8.57 40.76
C GLY A 936 21.57 9.47 41.73
N THR A 937 21.39 10.76 41.43
CA THR A 937 20.63 11.70 42.26
C THR A 937 19.84 12.68 41.40
N LEU A 938 18.51 12.49 41.41
CA LEU A 938 17.57 13.37 40.71
C LEU A 938 17.48 14.76 41.38
N ASN A 939 17.69 15.81 40.59
CA ASN A 939 17.52 17.20 41.00
C ASN A 939 16.93 18.01 39.84
N LEU A 940 15.77 18.63 40.04
CA LEU A 940 15.07 19.42 39.03
C LEU A 940 14.95 20.87 39.51
N ASP A 941 15.26 21.81 38.61
CA ASP A 941 15.11 23.24 38.91
C ASP A 941 13.61 23.62 38.99
N PRO A 942 13.28 24.78 39.58
CA PRO A 942 11.91 25.30 39.56
C PRO A 942 11.36 25.41 38.13
N PRO A 943 10.09 25.07 37.88
CA PRO A 943 9.49 25.15 36.55
C PRO A 943 9.42 26.59 36.01
N VAL A 944 9.67 26.74 34.71
CA VAL A 944 9.65 28.03 34.02
C VAL A 944 8.54 28.03 32.97
N ASP A 945 7.65 29.01 33.05
CA ASP A 945 6.53 29.18 32.12
C ASP A 945 6.90 30.11 30.97
N ILE A 946 6.65 29.67 29.73
CA ILE A 946 6.86 30.44 28.52
C ILE A 946 5.50 30.76 27.91
N GLU A 947 5.22 32.05 27.76
CA GLU A 947 3.97 32.51 27.16
C GLU A 947 3.93 32.15 25.68
N ALA A 948 2.83 31.56 25.26
CA ALA A 948 2.57 31.20 23.89
C ALA A 948 1.50 32.11 23.28
N ASN A 949 1.76 32.56 22.05
CA ASN A 949 1.05 33.63 21.34
C ASN A 949 -0.36 33.24 20.84
N TYR A 950 -1.26 32.92 21.78
CA TYR A 950 -2.62 32.47 21.46
C TYR A 950 -3.69 33.22 22.26
N PRO A 951 -4.73 33.77 21.60
CA PRO A 951 -5.76 34.56 22.28
C PRO A 951 -6.66 33.73 23.20
N ASN A 952 -6.79 32.41 22.97
CA ASN A 952 -7.64 31.48 23.71
C ASN A 952 -6.85 30.27 24.22
N ASN A 953 -7.26 29.71 25.37
CA ASN A 953 -6.65 28.59 26.09
C ASN A 953 -5.88 27.61 25.21
N ILE A 954 -4.57 27.56 25.38
CA ILE A 954 -3.71 26.58 24.72
C ILE A 954 -3.85 25.27 25.46
N PHE A 955 -3.88 24.18 24.71
CA PHE A 955 -3.61 22.89 25.29
C PHE A 955 -2.70 22.13 24.33
N SER A 956 -1.42 22.02 24.71
CA SER A 956 -0.45 21.21 23.98
C SER A 956 -0.75 19.75 24.23
N TYR A 957 -1.21 19.07 23.18
CA TYR A 957 -1.51 17.63 23.22
C TYR A 957 -0.21 16.81 23.18
N TYR A 958 0.76 17.26 22.38
CA TYR A 958 2.08 16.64 22.19
C TYR A 958 3.07 17.75 21.80
N GLY A 959 4.26 17.71 22.39
CA GLY A 959 5.40 18.55 22.01
C GLY A 959 6.55 17.68 21.55
N ASN A 960 7.40 18.20 20.67
CA ASN A 960 8.64 17.57 20.27
C ASN A 960 9.72 18.65 20.18
N SER A 961 10.98 18.24 20.27
CA SER A 961 12.12 19.12 20.16
C SER A 961 12.92 18.78 18.90
N ILE A 962 12.91 19.69 17.93
CA ILE A 962 13.54 19.49 16.61
C ILE A 962 14.12 20.83 16.19
N ASP A 963 15.39 20.87 15.79
CA ASP A 963 16.00 22.06 15.24
C ASP A 963 15.60 22.22 13.76
N PHE A 964 14.50 22.94 13.51
CA PHE A 964 14.07 23.28 12.15
C PHE A 964 14.95 24.38 11.55
N THR A 965 15.56 25.20 12.41
CA THR A 965 16.40 26.32 11.99
C THR A 965 17.82 25.93 11.63
N GLN A 966 18.23 24.69 11.89
CA GLN A 966 19.58 24.16 11.68
C GLN A 966 20.68 24.99 12.35
N ASP A 967 20.38 25.60 13.50
CA ASP A 967 21.34 26.38 14.26
C ASP A 967 22.07 25.57 15.35
N GLY A 968 21.78 24.26 15.43
CA GLY A 968 22.33 23.31 16.38
C GLY A 968 21.66 23.34 17.75
N LYS A 969 20.53 24.05 17.89
CA LYS A 969 19.74 24.11 19.11
C LYS A 969 18.33 23.57 18.84
N PRO A 970 17.81 22.65 19.67
CA PRO A 970 16.50 22.06 19.40
C PRO A 970 15.37 23.05 19.69
N ASP A 971 14.51 23.29 18.69
CA ASP A 971 13.33 24.15 18.81
C ASP A 971 12.12 23.37 19.33
N ILE A 972 11.15 24.05 19.94
CA ILE A 972 9.94 23.41 20.49
C ILE A 972 8.75 23.68 19.57
N ILE A 973 8.05 22.63 19.15
CA ILE A 973 6.75 22.77 18.47
C ILE A 973 5.61 22.57 19.48
N VAL A 974 4.63 23.46 19.46
CA VAL A 974 3.40 23.33 20.25
C VAL A 974 2.14 23.49 19.40
N SER A 975 1.10 22.73 19.74
CA SER A 975 -0.26 22.87 19.22
C SER A 975 -1.23 23.33 20.30
N GLY A 976 -2.35 23.92 19.89
CA GLY A 976 -3.47 24.23 20.78
C GLY A 976 -4.64 23.27 20.58
N THR A 977 -5.26 22.82 21.67
CA THR A 977 -6.52 22.08 21.63
C THR A 977 -7.64 22.98 21.15
N ASN A 978 -8.23 22.60 20.02
CA ASN A 978 -9.24 23.38 19.30
C ASN A 978 -8.72 24.71 18.74
N ASP A 979 -7.40 24.83 18.60
CA ASP A 979 -6.77 25.91 17.82
C ASP A 979 -6.45 25.38 16.43
N SER A 980 -6.60 26.22 15.41
CA SER A 980 -6.20 25.89 14.04
C SER A 980 -4.72 26.10 13.79
N LYS A 981 -3.92 26.37 14.82
CA LYS A 981 -2.52 26.79 14.68
C LYS A 981 -1.53 25.91 15.42
N ILE A 982 -0.34 25.81 14.85
CA ILE A 982 0.88 25.37 15.54
C ILE A 982 1.86 26.54 15.62
N SER A 983 2.68 26.56 16.66
CA SER A 983 3.76 27.52 16.82
C SER A 983 5.06 26.80 17.11
N ILE A 984 6.14 27.28 16.50
CA ILE A 984 7.50 26.78 16.68
C ILE A 984 8.28 27.85 17.42
N TYR A 985 8.74 27.49 18.60
CA TYR A 985 9.52 28.35 19.47
C TYR A 985 11.00 28.03 19.29
N LYS A 986 11.74 29.00 18.75
CA LYS A 986 13.16 28.88 18.54
C LYS A 986 13.90 28.88 19.86
N ASN A 987 14.84 27.94 20.02
CA ASN A 987 15.72 27.93 21.19
C ASN A 987 16.68 29.11 21.15
N SER A 988 16.45 30.06 22.06
CA SER A 988 17.17 31.33 22.13
C SER A 988 18.13 31.40 23.31
N ILE A 989 18.40 30.27 23.97
CA ILE A 989 19.35 30.20 25.08
C ILE A 989 20.74 30.65 24.58
N GLY A 990 21.39 31.53 25.35
CA GLY A 990 22.63 32.19 24.96
C GLY A 990 22.48 33.34 23.95
N SER A 991 21.31 33.56 23.36
CA SER A 991 21.04 34.69 22.46
C SER A 991 20.55 35.91 23.26
N PRO A 992 21.08 37.12 23.01
CA PRO A 992 20.58 38.32 23.67
C PRO A 992 19.14 38.67 23.27
N VAL A 993 18.33 39.04 24.26
CA VAL A 993 16.99 39.61 24.10
C VAL A 993 17.10 41.13 24.08
N LEU A 994 16.25 41.86 23.34
CA LEU A 994 16.29 43.32 23.39
C LEU A 994 15.91 43.84 24.79
N PHE A 995 16.69 44.80 25.31
CA PHE A 995 16.45 45.47 26.60
C PHE A 995 15.07 46.16 26.61
N GLY A 996 14.64 46.68 25.47
CA GLY A 996 13.30 47.21 25.23
C GLY A 996 13.12 47.57 23.76
N THR A 997 11.88 47.80 23.35
CA THR A 997 11.57 48.21 21.98
C THR A 997 11.78 49.71 21.80
N ASN A 998 12.31 50.09 20.63
CA ASN A 998 12.39 51.47 20.15
C ASN A 998 12.99 52.45 21.15
N ILE A 999 14.16 52.11 21.71
CA ILE A 999 14.84 52.95 22.70
C ILE A 999 15.54 54.10 21.95
N CYS A 1000 15.14 55.33 22.26
CA CYS A 1000 15.74 56.55 21.71
C CYS A 1000 16.75 57.13 22.69
N SER A 1001 17.83 57.74 22.19
CA SER A 1001 18.81 58.43 23.05
C SER A 1001 18.11 59.50 23.91
N GLY A 1002 18.52 59.63 25.18
CA GLY A 1002 17.98 60.58 26.15
C GLY A 1002 16.68 60.14 26.84
N THR A 1003 16.12 58.99 26.47
CA THR A 1003 14.91 58.44 27.12
C THR A 1003 15.25 57.64 28.37
N THR A 1004 14.22 57.29 29.15
CA THR A 1004 14.32 56.36 30.29
C THR A 1004 13.64 55.05 29.94
N ARG A 1005 14.30 53.92 30.25
CA ARG A 1005 13.74 52.57 30.12
C ARG A 1005 14.09 51.73 31.34
N SER A 1006 13.18 50.84 31.69
CA SER A 1006 13.37 49.87 32.75
C SER A 1006 13.24 48.46 32.19
N ARG A 1007 14.02 47.53 32.75
CA ARG A 1007 13.96 46.11 32.44
C ARG A 1007 13.90 45.32 33.73
N THR A 1008 12.92 44.42 33.81
CA THR A 1008 12.80 43.47 34.93
C THR A 1008 13.54 42.18 34.58
N SER A 1009 14.21 41.58 35.56
CA SER A 1009 14.80 40.25 35.46
C SER A 1009 13.72 39.24 35.10
N ASP A 1010 14.01 38.38 34.13
CA ASP A 1010 13.18 37.23 33.76
C ASP A 1010 13.57 35.94 34.50
N ALA A 1011 14.59 36.01 35.36
CA ALA A 1011 14.88 35.02 36.38
C ALA A 1011 14.27 35.46 37.73
N PRO A 1012 13.42 34.63 38.37
CA PRO A 1012 12.80 34.94 39.66
C PRO A 1012 13.77 34.67 40.83
N GLY A 1013 13.65 35.46 41.90
CA GLY A 1013 14.36 35.21 43.17
C GLY A 1013 14.19 36.31 44.21
N ALA A 1014 14.96 36.25 45.29
CA ALA A 1014 14.87 37.19 46.40
C ALA A 1014 15.96 38.27 46.37
N VAL A 1015 17.16 37.92 45.90
CA VAL A 1015 18.34 38.79 45.85
C VAL A 1015 18.75 39.01 44.40
N TYR A 1016 18.96 40.25 44.00
CA TYR A 1016 19.27 40.64 42.63
C TYR A 1016 20.59 41.40 42.56
N SER A 1017 21.39 41.13 41.53
CA SER A 1017 22.64 41.83 41.25
C SER A 1017 22.82 41.99 39.74
N TRP A 1018 22.51 43.19 39.22
CA TRP A 1018 22.68 43.50 37.81
C TRP A 1018 24.15 43.59 37.41
N GLN A 1019 24.46 43.10 36.21
CA GLN A 1019 25.76 43.10 35.58
C GLN A 1019 25.67 43.69 34.17
N GLU A 1020 26.73 44.36 33.73
CA GLU A 1020 26.87 44.93 32.39
C GLU A 1020 28.08 44.32 31.68
N ASN A 1021 27.94 44.05 30.38
CA ASN A 1021 29.03 43.76 29.47
C ASN A 1021 29.09 44.82 28.37
N SER A 1022 30.16 45.63 28.41
CA SER A 1022 30.46 46.69 27.43
C SER A 1022 31.48 46.25 26.37
N GLY A 1023 31.77 44.95 26.28
CA GLY A 1023 32.73 44.34 25.36
C GLY A 1023 33.84 43.52 26.02
N THR A 1024 33.96 43.57 27.35
CA THR A 1024 35.03 42.91 28.12
C THR A 1024 34.52 41.83 29.08
N GLY A 1025 33.27 41.41 28.95
CA GLY A 1025 32.61 40.47 29.86
C GLY A 1025 31.69 41.16 30.88
N PHE A 1026 30.89 40.37 31.60
CA PHE A 1026 29.91 40.86 32.55
C PHE A 1026 30.53 41.24 33.88
N VAL A 1027 30.31 42.48 34.33
CA VAL A 1027 30.76 43.02 35.62
C VAL A 1027 29.56 43.58 36.38
N ALA A 1028 29.52 43.39 37.70
CA ALA A 1028 28.46 43.95 38.54
C ALA A 1028 28.44 45.50 38.45
N ILE A 1029 27.24 46.07 38.35
CA ILE A 1029 27.02 47.51 38.28
C ILE A 1029 26.36 48.04 39.56
N THR A 1030 26.58 49.31 39.85
CA THR A 1030 25.98 50.02 41.00
C THR A 1030 25.16 51.21 40.54
N ASP A 1031 24.18 51.62 41.34
CA ASP A 1031 23.37 52.81 41.07
C ASP A 1031 24.26 54.06 40.89
N ASN A 1032 23.93 54.88 39.90
CA ASN A 1032 24.63 56.12 39.56
C ASN A 1032 23.67 57.13 38.88
N GLY A 1033 24.20 58.19 38.25
CA GLY A 1033 23.38 59.22 37.60
C GLY A 1033 22.48 58.71 36.44
N ASN A 1034 22.84 57.61 35.79
CA ASN A 1034 22.10 57.00 34.68
C ASN A 1034 21.46 55.65 35.04
N LEU A 1035 21.90 54.97 36.09
CA LEU A 1035 21.45 53.63 36.48
C LEU A 1035 20.83 53.65 37.87
N SER A 1036 19.66 53.03 38.03
CA SER A 1036 19.03 52.82 39.34
C SER A 1036 18.37 51.44 39.44
N GLY A 1037 18.27 50.90 40.65
CA GLY A 1037 17.66 49.59 40.90
C GLY A 1037 18.59 48.40 40.62
N THR A 1038 19.92 48.60 40.63
CA THR A 1038 20.94 47.57 40.34
C THR A 1038 20.94 46.37 41.30
N GLN A 1039 20.30 46.48 42.47
CA GLN A 1039 20.09 45.39 43.42
C GLN A 1039 18.62 44.98 43.59
N THR A 1040 17.76 45.39 42.65
CA THR A 1040 16.33 45.07 42.65
C THR A 1040 15.98 44.23 41.43
N ALA A 1041 14.76 43.69 41.41
CA ALA A 1041 14.26 42.95 40.26
C ALA A 1041 14.26 43.78 38.96
N THR A 1042 14.26 45.12 39.04
CA THR A 1042 14.14 46.02 37.88
C THR A 1042 15.32 46.98 37.79
N LEU A 1043 16.09 46.90 36.71
CA LEU A 1043 17.09 47.91 36.36
C LEU A 1043 16.43 49.03 35.57
N THR A 1044 16.65 50.28 35.99
CA THR A 1044 16.21 51.46 35.24
C THR A 1044 17.43 52.22 34.72
N ILE A 1045 17.43 52.50 33.42
CA ILE A 1045 18.42 53.36 32.76
C ILE A 1045 17.73 54.67 32.39
N THR A 1046 18.15 55.77 33.00
CA THR A 1046 17.68 57.13 32.73
C THR A 1046 18.64 57.87 31.80
N ASN A 1047 18.11 58.77 30.98
CA ASN A 1047 18.88 59.59 30.04
C ASN A 1047 19.88 58.75 29.20
N ILE A 1048 19.38 57.70 28.54
CA ILE A 1048 20.18 56.68 27.88
C ILE A 1048 21.11 57.29 26.82
N PRO A 1049 22.44 57.17 26.93
CA PRO A 1049 23.38 57.69 25.92
C PRO A 1049 23.36 56.87 24.62
N LEU A 1050 23.50 57.53 23.46
CA LEU A 1050 23.67 56.84 22.17
C LEU A 1050 24.93 55.94 22.15
N SER A 1051 25.99 56.33 22.85
CA SER A 1051 27.24 55.56 22.97
C SER A 1051 27.08 54.24 23.71
N TRP A 1052 25.92 54.00 24.34
CA TRP A 1052 25.61 52.75 25.03
C TRP A 1052 24.94 51.71 24.13
N HIS A 1053 24.72 52.04 22.86
CA HIS A 1053 24.27 51.08 21.85
C HIS A 1053 25.20 49.86 21.81
N GLY A 1054 24.63 48.65 21.88
CA GLY A 1054 25.35 47.38 21.83
C GLY A 1054 25.76 46.81 23.19
N ARG A 1055 25.55 47.53 24.31
CA ARG A 1055 25.83 47.01 25.65
C ARG A 1055 24.85 45.89 26.03
N LEU A 1056 25.33 44.89 26.75
CA LEU A 1056 24.54 43.78 27.28
C LEU A 1056 24.36 43.94 28.79
N TYR A 1057 23.17 43.65 29.29
CA TYR A 1057 22.86 43.62 30.73
C TYR A 1057 22.34 42.24 31.12
N ARG A 1058 22.63 41.75 32.31
CA ARG A 1058 21.99 40.56 32.90
C ARG A 1058 21.88 40.71 34.40
N CYS A 1059 21.02 39.94 35.06
CA CYS A 1059 20.89 39.92 36.50
C CYS A 1059 21.35 38.58 37.07
N LEU A 1060 22.23 38.59 38.06
CA LEU A 1060 22.52 37.43 38.90
C LEU A 1060 21.53 37.42 40.05
N VAL A 1061 20.76 36.35 40.16
CA VAL A 1061 19.66 36.17 41.09
C VAL A 1061 20.01 35.05 42.08
N ASP A 1062 19.86 35.34 43.36
CA ASP A 1062 20.17 34.45 44.49
C ASP A 1062 21.60 33.84 44.44
N GLY A 1063 22.52 34.51 43.73
CA GLY A 1063 23.94 34.12 43.62
C GLY A 1063 24.23 32.95 42.67
N VAL A 1064 23.21 32.30 42.10
CA VAL A 1064 23.38 31.08 41.29
C VAL A 1064 22.64 31.11 39.95
N ASN A 1065 21.63 31.97 39.80
CA ASN A 1065 20.78 32.01 38.61
C ASN A 1065 21.03 33.26 37.78
N TYR A 1066 21.14 33.16 36.46
CA TYR A 1066 21.22 34.33 35.59
C TYR A 1066 19.90 34.59 34.87
N SER A 1067 19.50 35.85 34.77
CA SER A 1067 18.51 36.32 33.80
C SER A 1067 19.03 36.14 32.37
N SER A 1068 18.15 36.29 31.38
CA SER A 1068 18.59 36.45 30.00
C SER A 1068 19.53 37.65 29.85
N GLN A 1069 20.36 37.60 28.81
CA GLN A 1069 21.16 38.75 28.42
C GLN A 1069 20.27 39.75 27.66
N PHE A 1070 20.32 41.01 28.04
CA PHE A 1070 19.52 42.08 27.47
C PHE A 1070 20.39 43.05 26.67
N LEU A 1071 20.23 43.06 25.34
CA LEU A 1071 20.93 43.94 24.41
C LEU A 1071 20.27 45.32 24.37
N LEU A 1072 21.04 46.35 24.70
CA LEU A 1072 20.62 47.74 24.62
C LEU A 1072 20.85 48.28 23.19
N GLN A 1073 19.79 48.37 22.39
CA GLN A 1073 19.82 49.03 21.08
C GLN A 1073 19.27 50.46 21.17
N VAL A 1074 20.15 51.45 21.09
CA VAL A 1074 19.78 52.88 21.16
C VAL A 1074 19.73 53.48 19.76
N ASN A 1075 18.67 54.24 19.47
CA ASN A 1075 18.44 54.89 18.17
C ASN A 1075 18.65 56.41 18.25
N THR A 1076 19.01 57.00 17.11
CA THR A 1076 19.21 58.43 16.95
C THR A 1076 17.89 59.19 16.91
N SER A 1077 17.84 60.37 17.55
CA SER A 1077 16.66 61.24 17.55
C SER A 1077 16.57 62.20 16.34
N ALA A 1078 17.42 62.02 15.32
CA ALA A 1078 17.54 62.96 14.20
C ALA A 1078 16.42 62.78 13.16
N THR A 1079 15.91 63.89 12.62
CA THR A 1079 14.84 63.90 11.60
C THR A 1079 15.27 63.19 10.31
N PRO A 1080 14.49 62.21 9.81
CA PRO A 1080 14.82 61.43 8.63
C PRO A 1080 14.74 62.28 7.35
N VAL A 1081 15.57 61.95 6.35
CA VAL A 1081 15.53 62.53 5.00
C VAL A 1081 15.50 61.41 3.98
N VAL A 1082 14.67 61.52 2.93
CA VAL A 1082 14.52 60.49 1.89
C VAL A 1082 14.38 61.09 0.49
N SER A 1083 14.97 60.43 -0.50
CA SER A 1083 14.76 60.69 -1.93
C SER A 1083 14.61 59.37 -2.68
N ILE A 1084 13.99 59.37 -3.87
CA ILE A 1084 13.84 58.19 -4.73
C ILE A 1084 14.38 58.44 -6.14
N SER A 1085 14.87 57.38 -6.77
CA SER A 1085 15.36 57.34 -8.16
C SER A 1085 14.90 56.06 -8.89
N THR A 1086 14.82 56.10 -10.22
CA THR A 1086 14.59 54.94 -11.10
C THR A 1086 15.51 55.04 -12.32
N PRO A 1087 15.97 53.93 -12.93
CA PRO A 1087 16.80 53.96 -14.13
C PRO A 1087 16.11 54.58 -15.36
N THR A 1088 14.78 54.44 -15.48
CA THR A 1088 14.01 54.91 -16.63
C THR A 1088 12.64 55.44 -16.21
N THR A 1089 12.23 56.58 -16.75
CA THR A 1089 10.89 57.17 -16.51
C THR A 1089 9.93 56.96 -17.69
N THR A 1090 10.39 56.38 -18.81
CA THR A 1090 9.56 56.03 -19.98
C THR A 1090 9.64 54.54 -20.25
N VAL A 1091 8.50 53.85 -20.25
CA VAL A 1091 8.42 52.40 -20.45
C VAL A 1091 7.20 51.99 -21.28
N CYS A 1092 7.21 50.78 -21.84
CA CYS A 1092 6.02 50.20 -22.46
C CYS A 1092 5.04 49.71 -21.39
N SER A 1093 3.74 49.69 -21.70
CA SER A 1093 2.71 49.11 -20.82
C SER A 1093 3.08 47.68 -20.38
N GLY A 1094 2.98 47.39 -19.07
CA GLY A 1094 3.32 46.09 -18.47
C GLY A 1094 4.81 45.87 -18.16
N SER A 1095 5.69 46.83 -18.47
CA SER A 1095 7.12 46.73 -18.12
C SER A 1095 7.33 46.81 -16.61
N LEU A 1096 8.23 45.98 -16.07
CA LEU A 1096 8.63 46.01 -14.67
C LEU A 1096 9.62 47.18 -14.43
N VAL A 1097 9.32 48.05 -13.47
CA VAL A 1097 10.15 49.23 -13.12
C VAL A 1097 10.59 49.15 -11.67
N THR A 1098 11.87 49.44 -11.40
CA THR A 1098 12.46 49.44 -10.06
C THR A 1098 12.75 50.86 -9.58
N PHE A 1099 12.27 51.21 -8.40
CA PHE A 1099 12.54 52.47 -7.70
C PHE A 1099 13.43 52.18 -6.49
N THR A 1100 14.44 53.03 -6.28
CA THR A 1100 15.38 52.93 -5.15
C THR A 1100 15.29 54.20 -4.31
N ALA A 1101 15.09 54.04 -3.00
CA ALA A 1101 15.10 55.09 -2.01
C ALA A 1101 16.49 55.27 -1.38
N THR A 1102 16.98 56.51 -1.32
CA THR A 1102 18.19 56.89 -0.58
C THR A 1102 17.77 57.67 0.65
N ALA A 1103 18.17 57.23 1.83
CA ALA A 1103 17.76 57.82 3.10
C ALA A 1103 18.95 58.14 4.03
N THR A 1104 18.86 59.24 4.79
CA THR A 1104 19.82 59.63 5.83
C THR A 1104 19.11 59.93 7.15
N ASN A 1105 19.84 59.92 8.28
CA ASN A 1105 19.27 59.95 9.64
C ASN A 1105 18.27 58.82 9.89
N THR A 1106 18.58 57.66 9.30
CA THR A 1106 17.84 56.43 9.51
C THR A 1106 18.31 55.76 10.79
N SER A 1107 17.42 54.96 11.35
CA SER A 1107 17.71 54.01 12.40
C SER A 1107 17.34 52.61 11.90
N PRO A 1108 17.78 51.54 12.57
CA PRO A 1108 17.29 50.18 12.30
C PRO A 1108 15.75 50.02 12.30
N LEU A 1109 15.00 51.00 12.83
CA LEU A 1109 13.54 51.04 12.90
C LEU A 1109 12.91 51.92 11.82
N THR A 1110 13.71 52.39 10.87
CA THR A 1110 13.22 53.21 9.77
C THR A 1110 12.40 52.36 8.80
N SER A 1111 11.16 52.78 8.53
CA SER A 1111 10.27 52.10 7.59
C SER A 1111 9.91 52.95 6.38
N TYR A 1112 9.66 52.27 5.26
CA TYR A 1112 9.36 52.80 3.93
C TYR A 1112 7.92 52.44 3.55
N THR A 1113 7.10 53.43 3.24
CA THR A 1113 5.75 53.23 2.69
C THR A 1113 5.69 53.79 1.27
N TRP A 1114 5.78 52.91 0.28
CA TRP A 1114 5.71 53.29 -1.12
C TRP A 1114 4.28 53.58 -1.55
N GLN A 1115 4.12 54.66 -2.31
CA GLN A 1115 2.84 55.10 -2.86
C GLN A 1115 2.91 55.25 -4.38
N VAL A 1116 1.91 54.69 -5.06
CA VAL A 1116 1.63 54.93 -6.48
C VAL A 1116 0.29 55.66 -6.55
N ASN A 1117 0.28 56.85 -7.16
CA ASN A 1117 -0.90 57.72 -7.23
C ASN A 1117 -1.55 58.00 -5.87
N GLY A 1118 -0.73 58.11 -4.82
CA GLY A 1118 -1.18 58.35 -3.44
C GLY A 1118 -1.68 57.11 -2.70
N VAL A 1119 -1.71 55.93 -3.33
CA VAL A 1119 -2.15 54.67 -2.71
C VAL A 1119 -0.94 53.85 -2.25
N ASN A 1120 -0.98 53.37 -1.00
CA ASN A 1120 0.06 52.50 -0.44
C ASN A 1120 0.10 51.16 -1.20
N THR A 1121 1.25 50.83 -1.79
CA THR A 1121 1.34 49.73 -2.80
C THR A 1121 2.63 48.90 -2.74
N GLY A 1122 3.64 49.30 -1.94
CA GLY A 1122 4.91 48.57 -1.84
C GLY A 1122 5.20 48.05 -0.43
N GLN A 1123 6.18 47.14 -0.34
CA GLN A 1123 6.68 46.59 0.92
C GLN A 1123 7.64 47.56 1.62
N ASP A 1124 7.87 47.35 2.92
CA ASP A 1124 8.82 48.10 3.74
C ASP A 1124 10.26 47.79 3.33
N SER A 1125 10.72 48.46 2.29
CA SER A 1125 12.02 48.23 1.66
C SER A 1125 12.55 49.51 1.05
N PRO A 1126 13.89 49.73 1.04
CA PRO A 1126 14.51 50.80 0.28
C PRO A 1126 14.36 50.61 -1.24
N VAL A 1127 13.81 49.48 -1.72
CA VAL A 1127 13.58 49.21 -3.13
C VAL A 1127 12.13 48.78 -3.37
N PHE A 1128 11.49 49.37 -4.39
CA PHE A 1128 10.12 49.04 -4.82
C PHE A 1128 10.06 48.72 -6.30
N THR A 1129 9.42 47.61 -6.65
CA THR A 1129 9.32 47.14 -8.04
C THR A 1129 7.86 46.94 -8.43
N THR A 1130 7.44 47.43 -9.59
CA THR A 1130 6.04 47.30 -10.06
C THR A 1130 5.94 47.28 -11.58
N ASN A 1131 4.96 46.54 -12.11
CA ASN A 1131 4.55 46.53 -13.53
C ASN A 1131 3.14 47.11 -13.75
N GLY A 1132 2.48 47.59 -12.70
CA GLY A 1132 1.10 48.09 -12.71
C GLY A 1132 0.96 49.59 -12.99
N LEU A 1133 1.96 50.21 -13.62
CA LEU A 1133 1.98 51.65 -13.86
C LEU A 1133 1.20 52.00 -15.13
N THR A 1134 0.39 53.07 -15.05
CA THR A 1134 -0.26 53.70 -16.20
C THR A 1134 0.41 55.03 -16.56
N ASN A 1135 0.15 55.56 -17.75
CA ASN A 1135 0.73 56.82 -18.19
C ASN A 1135 0.36 57.96 -17.23
N GLY A 1136 1.36 58.69 -16.73
CA GLY A 1136 1.17 59.73 -15.73
C GLY A 1136 1.21 59.25 -14.28
N SER A 1137 1.44 57.96 -14.02
CA SER A 1137 1.53 57.44 -12.64
C SER A 1137 2.64 58.13 -11.85
N GLN A 1138 2.33 58.58 -10.64
CA GLN A 1138 3.26 59.24 -9.72
C GLN A 1138 3.67 58.29 -8.60
N VAL A 1139 4.98 58.08 -8.44
CA VAL A 1139 5.56 57.22 -7.40
C VAL A 1139 6.29 58.08 -6.36
N ARG A 1140 6.12 57.78 -5.08
CA ARG A 1140 6.87 58.37 -3.95
C ARG A 1140 7.01 57.35 -2.81
N VAL A 1141 7.85 57.65 -1.82
CA VAL A 1141 7.95 56.88 -0.57
C VAL A 1141 7.82 57.80 0.65
N ILE A 1142 7.12 57.34 1.68
CA ILE A 1142 7.10 57.96 3.00
C ILE A 1142 8.10 57.21 3.87
N LEU A 1143 9.03 57.93 4.48
CA LEU A 1143 10.02 57.37 5.41
C LEU A 1143 9.60 57.72 6.84
N PHE A 1144 9.55 56.74 7.72
CA PHE A 1144 9.18 56.92 9.13
C PHE A 1144 10.36 56.56 10.04
N ASN A 1145 10.68 57.43 11.01
CA ASN A 1145 11.66 57.17 12.08
C ASN A 1145 11.01 57.49 13.45
N PRO A 1146 10.74 56.46 14.29
CA PRO A 1146 9.99 56.61 15.53
C PRO A 1146 10.69 57.46 16.60
N CYS A 1147 12.01 57.66 16.49
CA CYS A 1147 12.79 58.43 17.45
C CYS A 1147 12.93 59.90 17.10
N SER A 1148 12.38 60.34 15.97
CA SER A 1148 12.48 61.72 15.50
C SER A 1148 11.17 62.48 15.68
N ASN A 1149 11.24 63.80 15.78
CA ASN A 1149 10.08 64.69 15.72
C ASN A 1149 10.39 65.84 14.75
N PRO A 1150 9.74 65.91 13.56
CA PRO A 1150 8.68 65.01 13.10
C PRO A 1150 9.20 63.59 12.81
N ASN A 1151 8.34 62.59 13.03
CA ASN A 1151 8.66 61.17 12.92
C ASN A 1151 8.55 60.60 11.51
N SER A 1152 8.20 61.42 10.51
CA SER A 1152 8.10 61.00 9.12
C SER A 1152 8.52 62.12 8.16
N THR A 1153 8.99 61.71 6.99
CA THR A 1153 9.32 62.57 5.85
C THR A 1153 8.86 61.90 4.55
N ILE A 1154 8.73 62.66 3.47
CA ILE A 1154 8.24 62.17 2.18
C ILE A 1154 9.28 62.46 1.11
N SER A 1155 9.50 61.53 0.17
CA SER A 1155 10.44 61.72 -0.94
C SER A 1155 9.93 62.71 -1.99
N ASN A 1156 10.79 63.00 -2.97
CA ASN A 1156 10.38 63.52 -4.27
C ASN A 1156 9.40 62.58 -4.98
N PHE A 1157 8.63 63.10 -5.94
CA PHE A 1157 7.80 62.32 -6.87
C PHE A 1157 8.60 61.92 -8.11
N ILE A 1158 8.29 60.74 -8.66
CA ILE A 1158 8.68 60.33 -10.01
C ILE A 1158 7.42 60.06 -10.82
N THR A 1159 7.24 60.80 -11.91
CA THR A 1159 6.13 60.61 -12.86
C THR A 1159 6.56 59.71 -14.01
N MET A 1160 5.79 58.66 -14.27
CA MET A 1160 6.08 57.66 -15.30
C MET A 1160 5.33 57.95 -16.60
N THR A 1161 6.02 57.90 -17.72
CA THR A 1161 5.45 57.91 -19.07
C THR A 1161 5.31 56.46 -19.56
N VAL A 1162 4.07 55.98 -19.71
CA VAL A 1162 3.81 54.61 -20.15
C VAL A 1162 3.21 54.65 -21.54
N GLN A 1163 3.94 54.17 -22.54
CA GLN A 1163 3.50 54.20 -23.92
C GLN A 1163 2.67 52.95 -24.26
N GLY A 1164 1.49 53.16 -24.84
CA GLY A 1164 0.57 52.10 -25.27
C GLY A 1164 -0.32 52.59 -26.41
N GLY A 1165 -0.12 52.06 -27.61
CA GLY A 1165 -1.00 52.23 -28.76
C GLY A 1165 -0.86 51.04 -29.68
N ASN A 1166 -1.97 50.45 -30.12
CA ASN A 1166 -1.95 49.40 -31.14
C ASN A 1166 -1.43 49.98 -32.47
N PRO A 1167 -0.60 49.23 -33.21
CA PRO A 1167 -0.17 49.63 -34.55
C PRO A 1167 -1.37 49.64 -35.51
N SER A 1168 -1.50 50.70 -36.30
CA SER A 1168 -2.49 50.82 -37.38
C SER A 1168 -1.82 51.34 -38.65
N VAL A 1169 -2.39 51.03 -39.83
CA VAL A 1169 -1.88 51.49 -41.13
C VAL A 1169 -3.02 52.15 -41.89
N SER A 1170 -2.80 53.35 -42.42
CA SER A 1170 -3.71 54.01 -43.35
C SER A 1170 -3.06 54.13 -44.73
N ILE A 1171 -3.82 53.88 -45.80
CA ILE A 1171 -3.33 53.99 -47.18
C ILE A 1171 -4.05 55.16 -47.86
N SER A 1172 -3.29 56.08 -48.42
CA SER A 1172 -3.82 57.20 -49.21
C SER A 1172 -3.26 57.16 -50.63
N SER A 1173 -4.08 57.53 -51.61
CA SER A 1173 -3.66 57.66 -53.02
C SER A 1173 -3.33 59.11 -53.33
N SER A 1174 -2.27 59.36 -54.11
CA SER A 1174 -1.91 60.71 -54.56
C SER A 1174 -2.97 61.36 -55.46
N ALA A 1175 -3.86 60.57 -56.07
CA ALA A 1175 -5.05 61.04 -56.78
C ALA A 1175 -6.13 59.95 -56.82
N ASN A 1176 -7.38 60.29 -56.48
CA ASN A 1176 -8.57 59.45 -56.65
C ASN A 1176 -9.84 60.34 -56.75
N PRO A 1177 -10.56 60.38 -57.89
CA PRO A 1177 -10.37 59.55 -59.09
C PRO A 1177 -9.16 59.95 -59.93
N VAL A 1178 -8.64 59.02 -60.73
CA VAL A 1178 -7.52 59.25 -61.67
C VAL A 1178 -7.88 58.72 -63.07
N CYS A 1179 -7.43 59.41 -64.12
CA CYS A 1179 -7.71 59.04 -65.51
C CYS A 1179 -6.86 57.83 -65.98
N PRO A 1180 -7.37 56.99 -66.90
CA PRO A 1180 -6.63 55.83 -67.41
C PRO A 1180 -5.29 56.21 -68.06
N GLY A 1181 -4.20 55.50 -67.69
CA GLY A 1181 -2.84 55.72 -68.19
C GLY A 1181 -1.99 56.68 -67.35
N SER A 1182 -2.56 57.34 -66.33
CA SER A 1182 -1.82 58.22 -65.41
C SER A 1182 -1.30 57.45 -64.19
N ASN A 1183 -0.06 57.72 -63.79
CA ASN A 1183 0.51 57.13 -62.58
C ASN A 1183 -0.16 57.71 -61.32
N THR A 1184 -0.64 56.83 -60.43
CA THR A 1184 -1.06 57.20 -59.06
C THR A 1184 -0.18 56.46 -58.06
N THR A 1185 0.18 57.14 -56.97
CA THR A 1185 1.06 56.59 -55.93
C THR A 1185 0.23 56.32 -54.68
N PHE A 1186 0.23 55.08 -54.20
CA PHE A 1186 -0.38 54.72 -52.92
C PHE A 1186 0.69 54.81 -51.82
N THR A 1187 0.43 55.60 -50.79
CA THR A 1187 1.31 55.76 -49.63
C THR A 1187 0.65 55.11 -48.43
N ALA A 1188 1.27 54.04 -47.92
CA ALA A 1188 0.89 53.43 -46.65
C ALA A 1188 1.63 54.16 -45.51
N THR A 1189 0.89 54.68 -44.53
CA THR A 1189 1.43 55.35 -43.35
C THR A 1189 1.12 54.52 -42.12
N ALA A 1190 2.14 54.02 -41.43
CA ALA A 1190 1.97 53.30 -40.16
C ALA A 1190 1.92 54.29 -38.99
N VAL A 1191 0.96 54.10 -38.09
CA VAL A 1191 0.81 54.82 -36.81
C VAL A 1191 1.04 53.81 -35.68
N ASN A 1192 1.89 54.13 -34.71
CA ASN A 1192 2.29 53.25 -33.59
C ASN A 1192 3.04 51.95 -33.97
N GLY A 1193 3.80 51.93 -35.07
CA GLY A 1193 4.49 50.73 -35.60
C GLY A 1193 5.76 50.27 -34.88
N GLY A 1194 6.17 50.91 -33.78
CA GLY A 1194 7.46 50.68 -33.13
C GLY A 1194 8.66 51.23 -33.93
N ALA A 1195 9.88 51.07 -33.40
CA ALA A 1195 11.10 51.65 -34.00
C ALA A 1195 11.53 50.96 -35.32
N THR A 1196 11.01 49.77 -35.63
CA THR A 1196 11.37 48.97 -36.82
C THR A 1196 10.17 48.18 -37.40
N PRO A 1197 9.19 48.83 -38.06
CA PRO A 1197 8.06 48.13 -38.66
C PRO A 1197 8.45 47.43 -39.97
N PHE A 1198 8.00 46.19 -40.17
CA PHE A 1198 8.12 45.44 -41.43
C PHE A 1198 6.80 45.52 -42.21
N ILE A 1199 6.83 46.01 -43.46
CA ILE A 1199 5.66 46.14 -44.33
C ILE A 1199 5.70 45.01 -45.35
N ASN A 1200 4.70 44.12 -45.33
CA ASN A 1200 4.52 43.07 -46.34
C ASN A 1200 3.47 43.54 -47.35
N GLY A 1201 3.87 43.76 -48.61
CA GLY A 1201 2.98 44.27 -49.66
C GLY A 1201 2.39 43.13 -50.48
N SER A 1202 1.05 42.98 -50.43
CA SER A 1202 0.26 42.21 -51.40
C SER A 1202 -0.73 43.12 -52.11
#